data_AF-A0A7C4IIU1-F1
#
_entry.id   AF-A0A7C4IIU1-F1
#
_cell.length_a   1.000
_cell.length_b   1.000
_cell.length_c   1.000
_cell.angle_alpha   90.00
_cell.angle_beta   90.00
_cell.angle_gamma   90.00
#
_symmetry.space_group_name_H-M   'P 1'
#
loop_
_entity.id
_entity.type
_entity.pdbx_description
1 polymer ?
#
loop_
_entity_poly.entity_id
_entity_poly.type
_entity_poly.pdbx_seq_one_letter_code
_entity_poly.pdbx_strand_id
1 'polypeptide(L)'
;MKIKLITMFFIMSCYSVIGQWTILRDRYNTLFNVTFVNDTTGLAVGMDGLVLKTTDRGRTWQKKPGGITEFLYAAQWINADTCFAAGNNGRVIRSYDGGDTWSTLTTNVTNSLRAMFFINKDTGWVCGQNGRIIETNDGGNTWKNLSTGTTAMFNSIFFTDSAGYAVGSGGTIIKTVDYGNTWTMQTSQTTNNLTCIYFHNNNTGIAVGYDGTVVSTNDGGQNWTAVTIGPYLLFKIFFSDSLHAFACASEGMILRSSDAGVSWSVTQVNTANDIQALHCFDSVSGIGVGNNGLVIVSDSIPAGWEIVMKADYLEQIQFVNRDTGFVAGSDGTILRTTDGGNTWNYTQTKTTGWFNCISFVDSDTGYAGGNGGFLRKTTDGGLSWDILISNSFDHIYAIHFIDSVTGYCCGYFGLIMKTVNGGRTWVKQNSGTERALTGIHFFHPDTGVICGWSGTILRTTDGGLNWSAVTSPVSNYLMHINFPSDSVGYIFGWGGVVLRSYNKGLSWVRMAIPVSTNIWEGMFWNSYSGYAVGNSGLILNSDDGATYWEQESSLTARDLKSIYITPDRRVFACGANGIILRDTMLCEGSLRITDSGITNPSCNGRSDGAITNTITGNPTGYVWTNGVTTLNNSGLQANTWSVTVQDAENCKWKSIFVLTQPSVLTITNNIVSHVRCNGNSDGSIQLTSGGGVSPYSFTWNDGNTMEDRTNLAAGTYIVTLSDAHDCDFIRSINVTQPSVLTISSLLYTHVSSPGGTDGQIDISISGGTPAYVYFWSNSAVTQDISGLSTGTYSVTVTDQHLCTDTGTIFIDELVGLKNNFSFSPCFTVKYLSSEQLLEIQTNDVPAMFRIADISGRIVFEGLITGSVAVIPVYSFMPGIYFIFTECHQEQVLRKVAIGKGF
;
A
#
# COMPACT_ATOMS: atom_id res chain seq x y z
N MET A 1 -3.87 -68.00 -8.19
CA MET A 1 -3.01 -67.77 -9.37
C MET A 1 -2.99 -66.26 -9.66
N LYS A 2 -1.94 -65.71 -10.29
CA LYS A 2 -1.72 -64.27 -10.61
C LYS A 2 -2.99 -63.59 -11.18
N ILE A 3 -3.28 -62.29 -11.04
CA ILE A 3 -2.50 -61.01 -11.10
C ILE A 3 -3.16 -60.02 -10.09
N LYS A 4 -2.55 -59.04 -9.38
CA LYS A 4 -1.20 -58.44 -9.26
C LYS A 4 -0.66 -57.46 -10.34
N LEU A 5 -1.40 -56.42 -10.75
CA LEU A 5 -0.83 -55.23 -11.43
C LEU A 5 -1.76 -53.98 -11.38
N ILE A 6 -1.81 -53.28 -10.23
CA ILE A 6 -2.06 -51.82 -10.16
C ILE A 6 -1.19 -51.28 -9.02
N THR A 7 -0.04 -50.73 -9.37
CA THR A 7 0.91 -50.06 -8.46
C THR A 7 1.69 -49.06 -9.29
N MET A 8 2.05 -47.91 -8.72
CA MET A 8 2.65 -46.73 -9.39
C MET A 8 1.74 -46.05 -10.41
N PHE A 9 1.08 -44.94 -9.98
CA PHE A 9 0.85 -43.69 -10.72
C PHE A 9 -0.20 -42.80 -9.99
N PHE A 10 -0.02 -42.50 -8.70
CA PHE A 10 -0.79 -41.45 -7.98
C PHE A 10 -0.13 -41.00 -6.65
N ILE A 11 1.20 -40.94 -6.58
CA ILE A 11 1.94 -40.23 -5.51
C ILE A 11 3.15 -39.54 -6.15
N MET A 12 2.92 -38.38 -6.76
CA MET A 12 3.97 -37.44 -7.18
C MET A 12 3.30 -36.08 -7.35
N SER A 13 3.84 -35.04 -6.69
CA SER A 13 3.31 -33.65 -6.55
C SER A 13 2.57 -33.26 -5.26
N CYS A 14 2.91 -33.89 -4.13
CA CYS A 14 2.86 -33.17 -2.85
C CYS A 14 4.07 -33.54 -1.99
N TYR A 15 5.24 -33.02 -2.37
CA TYR A 15 6.36 -32.91 -1.43
C TYR A 15 5.96 -31.88 -0.38
N SER A 16 5.30 -32.32 0.69
CA SER A 16 5.27 -31.55 1.93
C SER A 16 6.72 -31.31 2.33
N VAL A 17 7.09 -30.03 2.50
CA VAL A 17 8.49 -29.58 2.52
C VAL A 17 9.28 -30.31 3.59
N ILE A 18 9.94 -31.41 3.21
CA ILE A 18 11.03 -31.98 3.95
C ILE A 18 12.18 -31.00 3.75
N GLY A 19 12.67 -30.41 4.84
CA GLY A 19 13.85 -29.57 4.80
C GLY A 19 14.97 -30.29 4.05
N GLN A 20 15.51 -29.68 2.99
CA GLN A 20 16.61 -30.26 2.26
C GLN A 20 17.87 -30.20 3.12
N TRP A 21 18.38 -31.36 3.50
CA TRP A 21 19.59 -31.50 4.34
C TRP A 21 20.84 -31.56 3.45
N THR A 22 21.81 -30.70 3.72
CA THR A 22 23.04 -30.57 2.93
C THR A 22 24.28 -30.61 3.81
N ILE A 23 25.32 -31.31 3.33
CA ILE A 23 26.63 -31.40 3.99
C ILE A 23 27.36 -30.06 3.85
N LEU A 24 27.88 -29.55 4.96
CA LEU A 24 28.76 -28.38 4.97
C LEU A 24 30.24 -28.79 4.99
N ARG A 25 30.64 -29.69 5.90
CA ARG A 25 32.05 -30.04 6.18
C ARG A 25 32.20 -31.44 6.78
N ASP A 26 33.43 -31.96 6.70
CA ASP A 26 33.90 -33.30 7.11
C ASP A 26 35.33 -33.25 7.72
N ARG A 27 35.72 -32.11 8.33
CA ARG A 27 37.12 -31.78 8.66
C ARG A 27 37.53 -32.01 10.13
N TYR A 28 36.75 -32.75 10.90
CA TYR A 28 36.99 -33.00 12.33
C TYR A 28 36.88 -34.48 12.68
N ASN A 29 37.23 -34.85 13.91
CA ASN A 29 36.91 -36.18 14.44
C ASN A 29 35.41 -36.27 14.77
N THR A 30 34.87 -37.47 14.95
CA THR A 30 33.44 -37.72 15.19
C THR A 30 32.87 -36.85 16.30
N LEU A 31 31.76 -36.18 15.99
CA LEU A 31 30.93 -35.40 16.91
C LEU A 31 29.78 -36.29 17.39
N PHE A 32 29.54 -36.33 18.70
CA PHE A 32 28.50 -37.17 19.33
C PHE A 32 27.28 -36.38 19.79
N ASN A 33 27.40 -35.06 19.91
CA ASN A 33 26.29 -34.21 20.34
C ASN A 33 26.38 -32.80 19.77
N VAL A 34 25.22 -32.21 19.48
CA VAL A 34 25.04 -30.81 19.08
C VAL A 34 23.88 -30.22 19.88
N THR A 35 24.03 -28.98 20.34
CA THR A 35 23.02 -28.28 21.15
C THR A 35 23.14 -26.76 20.98
N PHE A 36 22.00 -26.07 20.98
CA PHE A 36 21.92 -24.61 20.80
C PHE A 36 21.21 -23.97 22.00
N VAL A 37 21.67 -22.77 22.37
CA VAL A 37 21.01 -21.93 23.40
C VAL A 37 20.00 -20.96 22.79
N ASN A 38 20.17 -20.67 21.50
CA ASN A 38 19.27 -19.86 20.69
C ASN A 38 19.51 -20.18 19.20
N ASP A 39 18.69 -19.55 18.35
CA ASP A 39 18.69 -19.61 16.89
C ASP A 39 19.98 -19.24 16.15
N THR A 40 21.10 -18.97 16.82
CA THR A 40 22.41 -18.79 16.16
C THR A 40 23.56 -19.46 16.90
N THR A 41 23.48 -19.57 18.23
CA THR A 41 24.61 -19.90 19.11
C THR A 41 24.49 -21.33 19.63
N GLY A 42 25.51 -22.13 19.35
CA GLY A 42 25.52 -23.55 19.66
C GLY A 42 26.90 -24.15 19.91
N LEU A 43 26.88 -25.37 20.42
CA LEU A 43 28.03 -26.19 20.73
C LEU A 43 27.88 -27.55 20.06
N ALA A 44 29.01 -28.11 19.63
CA ALA A 44 29.12 -29.52 19.27
C ALA A 44 30.33 -30.14 19.99
N VAL A 45 30.18 -31.37 20.48
CA VAL A 45 31.23 -32.08 21.23
C VAL A 45 31.46 -33.48 20.69
N GLY A 46 32.68 -34.01 20.85
CA GLY A 46 33.08 -35.26 20.20
C GLY A 46 34.30 -35.97 20.79
N MET A 47 34.96 -36.75 19.94
CA MET A 47 36.20 -37.46 20.26
C MET A 47 37.34 -36.51 20.65
N ASP A 48 38.34 -37.03 21.36
CA ASP A 48 39.58 -36.34 21.76
C ASP A 48 39.37 -35.00 22.48
N GLY A 49 38.35 -34.91 23.34
CA GLY A 49 37.99 -33.69 24.07
C GLY A 49 37.54 -32.54 23.16
N LEU A 50 37.13 -32.82 21.92
CA LEU A 50 36.73 -31.80 20.96
C LEU A 50 35.49 -31.03 21.43
N VAL A 51 35.63 -29.72 21.54
CA VAL A 51 34.54 -28.76 21.70
C VAL A 51 34.59 -27.76 20.54
N LEU A 52 33.47 -27.60 19.85
CA LEU A 52 33.27 -26.61 18.79
C LEU A 52 32.16 -25.64 19.21
N LYS A 53 32.34 -24.35 18.98
CA LYS A 53 31.32 -23.29 19.17
C LYS A 53 30.95 -22.66 17.82
N THR A 54 29.67 -22.37 17.62
CA THR A 54 29.13 -21.61 16.49
C THR A 54 28.31 -20.42 17.00
N THR A 55 28.21 -19.38 16.18
CA THR A 55 27.36 -18.19 16.38
C THR A 55 26.58 -17.83 15.11
N ASP A 56 26.41 -18.77 14.16
CA ASP A 56 25.83 -18.54 12.84
C ASP A 56 24.94 -19.69 12.32
N ARG A 57 24.27 -20.42 13.24
CA ARG A 57 23.50 -21.67 12.98
C ARG A 57 24.37 -22.86 12.55
N GLY A 58 25.63 -22.90 12.99
CA GLY A 58 26.55 -24.00 12.68
C GLY A 58 27.06 -24.02 11.24
N ARG A 59 27.01 -22.86 10.56
CA ARG A 59 27.61 -22.68 9.24
C ARG A 59 29.14 -22.55 9.35
N THR A 60 29.61 -21.91 10.42
CA THR A 60 31.01 -21.94 10.86
C THR A 60 31.15 -22.44 12.29
N TRP A 61 32.27 -23.09 12.56
CA TRP A 61 32.60 -23.71 13.84
C TRP A 61 34.03 -23.33 14.24
N GLN A 62 34.18 -22.87 15.48
CA GLN A 62 35.47 -22.57 16.09
C GLN A 62 35.80 -23.62 17.13
N LYS A 63 36.98 -24.25 17.05
CA LYS A 63 37.47 -25.16 18.10
C LYS A 63 37.79 -24.36 19.37
N LYS A 64 37.29 -24.82 20.51
CA LYS A 64 37.53 -24.21 21.83
C LYS A 64 38.41 -25.13 22.69
N PRO A 65 39.31 -24.59 23.53
CA PRO A 65 40.20 -25.39 24.35
C PRO A 65 39.44 -25.99 25.55
N GLY A 66 38.94 -27.21 25.41
CA GLY A 66 38.26 -27.95 26.49
C GLY A 66 39.19 -28.41 27.64
N GLY A 67 40.51 -28.38 27.44
CA GLY A 67 41.51 -28.76 28.46
C GLY A 67 41.61 -30.26 28.77
N ILE A 68 40.92 -31.11 28.01
CA ILE A 68 40.79 -32.56 28.22
C ILE A 68 41.06 -33.33 26.93
N THR A 69 41.26 -34.65 27.01
CA THR A 69 41.41 -35.55 25.85
C THR A 69 40.37 -36.68 25.82
N GLU A 70 39.58 -36.82 26.88
CA GLU A 70 38.50 -37.81 26.93
C GLU A 70 37.35 -37.46 25.97
N PHE A 71 36.74 -38.49 25.37
CA PHE A 71 35.60 -38.29 24.46
C PHE A 71 34.40 -37.72 25.20
N LEU A 72 33.79 -36.69 24.65
CA LEU A 72 32.57 -36.06 25.16
C LEU A 72 31.35 -36.58 24.39
N TYR A 73 30.37 -37.12 25.08
CA TYR A 73 29.17 -37.74 24.49
C TYR A 73 27.90 -36.88 24.58
N ALA A 74 27.87 -35.92 25.50
CA ALA A 74 26.74 -35.04 25.69
C ALA A 74 27.21 -33.65 26.12
N ALA A 75 26.49 -32.63 25.64
CA ALA A 75 26.59 -31.26 26.10
C ALA A 75 25.18 -30.69 26.31
N GLN A 76 25.06 -29.70 27.20
CA GLN A 76 23.81 -29.00 27.45
C GLN A 76 24.07 -27.53 27.78
N TRP A 77 23.27 -26.65 27.18
CA TRP A 77 23.16 -25.25 27.56
C TRP A 77 22.14 -25.06 28.68
N ILE A 78 22.45 -24.17 29.63
CA ILE A 78 21.51 -23.73 30.68
C ILE A 78 20.99 -22.33 30.36
N ASN A 79 21.88 -21.45 29.91
CA ASN A 79 21.64 -20.07 29.51
C ASN A 79 22.82 -19.61 28.62
N ALA A 80 22.81 -18.36 28.15
CA ALA A 80 23.83 -17.84 27.23
C ALA A 80 25.28 -17.96 27.73
N ASP A 81 25.49 -17.99 29.05
CA ASP A 81 26.81 -18.01 29.68
C ASP A 81 27.20 -19.42 30.17
N THR A 82 26.23 -20.22 30.62
CA THR A 82 26.48 -21.47 31.34
C THR A 82 26.15 -22.70 30.50
N CYS A 83 27.13 -23.58 30.32
CA CYS A 83 26.95 -24.87 29.66
C CYS A 83 27.88 -25.96 30.24
N PHE A 84 27.48 -27.21 30.03
CA PHE A 84 28.15 -28.40 30.55
C PHE A 84 28.43 -29.38 29.41
N ALA A 85 29.46 -30.22 29.56
CA ALA A 85 29.67 -31.41 28.74
C ALA A 85 30.22 -32.58 29.57
N ALA A 86 29.92 -33.82 29.19
CA ALA A 86 30.30 -35.03 29.92
C ALA A 86 30.75 -36.17 28.99
N GLY A 87 31.58 -37.08 29.52
CA GLY A 87 32.30 -38.03 28.70
C GLY A 87 32.92 -39.24 29.42
N ASN A 88 33.95 -39.81 28.80
CA ASN A 88 34.71 -40.94 29.32
C ASN A 88 35.36 -40.65 30.69
N ASN A 89 35.72 -41.72 31.42
CA ASN A 89 36.42 -41.65 32.71
C ASN A 89 35.72 -40.80 33.78
N GLY A 90 34.39 -40.74 33.77
CA GLY A 90 33.61 -39.90 34.68
C GLY A 90 33.75 -38.40 34.46
N ARG A 91 34.34 -37.96 33.35
CA ARG A 91 34.66 -36.55 33.09
C ARG A 91 33.39 -35.72 32.92
N VAL A 92 33.31 -34.61 33.64
CA VAL A 92 32.36 -33.52 33.42
C VAL A 92 33.14 -32.21 33.35
N ILE A 93 32.81 -31.36 32.39
CA ILE A 93 33.38 -30.01 32.23
C ILE A 93 32.25 -28.97 32.18
N ARG A 94 32.54 -27.74 32.62
CA ARG A 94 31.58 -26.62 32.72
C ARG A 94 32.22 -25.32 32.26
N SER A 95 31.46 -24.50 31.54
CA SER A 95 31.80 -23.13 31.15
C SER A 95 30.84 -22.12 31.81
N TYR A 96 31.32 -20.89 32.00
CA TYR A 96 30.57 -19.71 32.46
C TYR A 96 30.73 -18.50 31.53
N ASP A 97 31.26 -18.69 30.33
CA ASP A 97 31.50 -17.65 29.30
C ASP A 97 30.93 -18.06 27.93
N GLY A 98 29.88 -18.88 27.95
CA GLY A 98 29.21 -19.36 26.75
C GLY A 98 30.02 -20.38 25.96
N GLY A 99 30.80 -21.22 26.64
CA GLY A 99 31.60 -22.29 26.04
C GLY A 99 32.92 -21.84 25.41
N ASP A 100 33.41 -20.63 25.71
CA ASP A 100 34.70 -20.15 25.21
C ASP A 100 35.88 -20.69 26.03
N THR A 101 35.74 -20.80 27.36
CA THR A 101 36.66 -21.49 28.27
C THR A 101 35.94 -22.53 29.12
N TRP A 102 36.68 -23.56 29.55
CA TRP A 102 36.12 -24.74 30.21
C TRP A 102 36.91 -25.10 31.48
N SER A 103 36.17 -25.46 32.52
CA SER A 103 36.68 -25.94 33.80
C SER A 103 36.30 -27.40 34.00
N THR A 104 37.21 -28.23 34.53
CA THR A 104 36.93 -29.64 34.84
C THR A 104 36.33 -29.77 36.23
N LEU A 105 35.25 -30.55 36.34
CA LEU A 105 34.60 -30.88 37.61
C LEU A 105 35.05 -32.26 38.10
N THR A 106 35.17 -32.42 39.42
CA THR A 106 35.58 -33.68 40.06
C THR A 106 34.35 -34.52 40.38
N THR A 107 34.13 -35.60 39.65
CA THR A 107 33.11 -36.60 39.98
C THR A 107 33.70 -37.71 40.86
N ASN A 108 32.83 -38.50 41.49
CA ASN A 108 33.20 -39.68 42.29
C ASN A 108 33.03 -41.00 41.51
N VAL A 109 33.15 -40.94 40.17
CA VAL A 109 32.96 -42.10 39.27
C VAL A 109 34.04 -42.13 38.20
N THR A 110 34.35 -43.32 37.69
CA THR A 110 35.27 -43.51 36.55
C THR A 110 34.55 -44.11 35.32
N ASN A 111 33.26 -44.40 35.43
CA ASN A 111 32.44 -44.92 34.34
C ASN A 111 32.27 -43.87 33.22
N SER A 112 32.16 -44.29 31.95
CA SER A 112 31.82 -43.36 30.88
C SER A 112 30.41 -42.80 31.06
N LEU A 113 30.30 -41.48 31.08
CA LEU A 113 29.06 -40.71 31.13
C LEU A 113 28.58 -40.43 29.70
N ARG A 114 27.30 -40.68 29.42
CA ARG A 114 26.72 -40.72 28.06
C ARG A 114 25.68 -39.66 27.78
N ALA A 115 24.93 -39.25 28.80
CA ALA A 115 23.97 -38.17 28.70
C ALA A 115 23.86 -37.41 30.02
N MET A 116 23.38 -36.19 29.92
CA MET A 116 23.09 -35.30 31.04
C MET A 116 21.72 -34.67 30.87
N PHE A 117 21.13 -34.28 31.98
CA PHE A 117 19.97 -33.41 32.02
C PHE A 117 20.08 -32.50 33.25
N PHE A 118 20.25 -31.20 33.02
CA PHE A 118 20.22 -30.15 34.02
C PHE A 118 18.92 -29.36 33.89
N ILE A 119 18.26 -29.10 35.03
CA ILE A 119 17.07 -28.22 35.08
C ILE A 119 17.43 -26.76 35.30
N ASN A 120 18.61 -26.49 35.87
CA ASN A 120 19.18 -25.17 36.07
C ASN A 120 20.71 -25.30 36.22
N LYS A 121 21.41 -24.20 36.54
CA LYS A 121 22.88 -24.18 36.64
C LYS A 121 23.44 -24.97 37.83
N ASP A 122 22.61 -25.27 38.82
CA ASP A 122 23.00 -25.87 40.10
C ASP A 122 22.53 -27.34 40.22
N THR A 123 21.34 -27.68 39.72
CA THR A 123 20.76 -29.03 39.78
C THR A 123 20.76 -29.74 38.43
N GLY A 124 21.31 -30.97 38.42
CA GLY A 124 21.24 -31.85 37.26
C GLY A 124 21.75 -33.27 37.50
N TRP A 125 21.47 -34.13 36.52
CA TRP A 125 21.80 -35.56 36.53
C TRP A 125 22.66 -35.93 35.33
N VAL A 126 23.59 -36.87 35.51
CA VAL A 126 24.42 -37.43 34.45
C VAL A 126 24.40 -38.96 34.54
N CYS A 127 24.11 -39.64 33.43
CA CYS A 127 23.97 -41.10 33.37
C CYS A 127 25.04 -41.75 32.49
N GLY A 128 25.26 -43.06 32.65
CA GLY A 128 26.22 -43.78 31.81
C GLY A 128 26.30 -45.28 32.06
N GLN A 129 27.52 -45.82 31.92
CA GLN A 129 27.80 -47.25 32.03
C GLN A 129 27.50 -47.84 33.43
N ASN A 130 27.23 -49.16 33.47
CA ASN A 130 27.04 -49.95 34.68
C ASN A 130 25.93 -49.41 35.61
N GLY A 131 24.77 -49.05 35.04
CA GLY A 131 23.62 -48.54 35.80
C GLY A 131 23.82 -47.19 36.47
N ARG A 132 24.91 -46.47 36.16
CA ARG A 132 25.30 -45.28 36.90
C ARG A 132 24.43 -44.07 36.53
N ILE A 133 23.84 -43.44 37.54
CA ILE A 133 23.35 -42.07 37.50
C ILE A 133 23.97 -41.32 38.67
N ILE A 134 24.51 -40.12 38.41
CA ILE A 134 24.99 -39.17 39.42
C ILE A 134 24.16 -37.89 39.38
N GLU A 135 23.92 -37.32 40.55
CA GLU A 135 23.16 -36.08 40.79
C GLU A 135 24.08 -35.01 41.37
N THR A 136 23.89 -33.75 40.97
CA THR A 136 24.41 -32.58 41.69
C THR A 136 23.28 -31.60 42.00
N ASN A 137 23.44 -30.83 43.07
CA ASN A 137 22.57 -29.73 43.49
C ASN A 137 23.36 -28.45 43.85
N ASP A 138 24.62 -28.37 43.43
CA ASP A 138 25.54 -27.25 43.67
C ASP A 138 26.36 -26.86 42.43
N GLY A 139 25.87 -27.24 41.24
CA GLY A 139 26.48 -26.97 39.94
C GLY A 139 27.60 -27.95 39.57
N GLY A 140 27.72 -29.05 40.29
CA GLY A 140 28.73 -30.09 40.08
C GLY A 140 30.02 -29.87 40.90
N ASN A 141 29.95 -29.11 41.99
CA ASN A 141 31.01 -29.06 43.00
C ASN A 141 31.00 -30.36 43.85
N THR A 142 29.83 -30.95 44.09
CA THR A 142 29.65 -32.28 44.67
C THR A 142 28.71 -33.14 43.82
N TRP A 143 28.88 -34.48 43.94
CA TRP A 143 28.16 -35.47 43.15
C TRP A 143 27.68 -36.65 44.02
N LYS A 144 26.37 -36.90 44.03
CA LYS A 144 25.71 -38.02 44.72
C LYS A 144 25.48 -39.17 43.74
N ASN A 145 25.89 -40.38 44.11
CA ASN A 145 25.55 -41.59 43.35
C ASN A 145 24.12 -42.02 43.67
N LEU A 146 23.29 -42.24 42.64
CA LEU A 146 21.92 -42.73 42.80
C LEU A 146 21.84 -44.24 42.58
N SER A 147 20.92 -44.90 43.29
CA SER A 147 20.65 -46.33 43.13
C SER A 147 19.54 -46.53 42.11
N THR A 148 19.85 -47.25 41.03
CA THR A 148 18.96 -47.44 39.87
C THR A 148 18.33 -48.84 39.81
N GLY A 149 18.74 -49.75 40.69
CA GLY A 149 18.26 -51.14 40.72
C GLY A 149 18.70 -52.02 39.55
N THR A 150 19.58 -51.54 38.66
CA THR A 150 20.07 -52.26 37.48
C THR A 150 21.54 -51.93 37.19
N THR A 151 22.22 -52.78 36.42
CA THR A 151 23.58 -52.55 35.89
C THR A 151 23.56 -52.22 34.39
N ALA A 152 22.39 -52.14 33.75
CA ALA A 152 22.26 -51.76 32.35
C ALA A 152 22.92 -50.39 32.08
N MET A 153 23.61 -50.26 30.94
CA MET A 153 24.21 -48.99 30.53
C MET A 153 23.12 -48.04 30.04
N PHE A 154 23.07 -46.82 30.62
CA PHE A 154 22.16 -45.76 30.16
C PHE A 154 22.83 -44.92 29.08
N ASN A 155 22.11 -44.71 27.98
CA ASN A 155 22.53 -43.88 26.84
C ASN A 155 21.90 -42.48 26.88
N SER A 156 20.74 -42.33 27.53
CA SER A 156 20.03 -41.05 27.63
C SER A 156 19.25 -40.93 28.92
N ILE A 157 19.15 -39.70 29.42
CA ILE A 157 18.35 -39.30 30.58
C ILE A 157 17.58 -38.02 30.23
N PHE A 158 16.34 -37.89 30.70
CA PHE A 158 15.48 -36.73 30.45
C PHE A 158 14.54 -36.52 31.64
N PHE A 159 14.29 -35.28 32.04
CA PHE A 159 13.28 -34.94 33.04
C PHE A 159 12.20 -34.04 32.45
N THR A 160 10.95 -34.33 32.81
CA THR A 160 9.81 -33.43 32.68
C THR A 160 9.54 -32.76 34.04
N ASP A 161 8.55 -31.88 34.13
CA ASP A 161 8.20 -31.21 35.40
C ASP A 161 7.82 -32.22 36.50
N SER A 162 7.24 -33.36 36.12
CA SER A 162 6.67 -34.36 37.04
C SER A 162 7.45 -35.67 37.17
N ALA A 163 8.35 -35.99 36.24
CA ALA A 163 9.02 -37.30 36.20
C ALA A 163 10.37 -37.28 35.47
N GLY A 164 11.29 -38.13 35.90
CA GLY A 164 12.55 -38.39 35.20
C GLY A 164 12.56 -39.77 34.55
N TYR A 165 13.27 -39.91 33.43
CA TYR A 165 13.38 -41.15 32.67
C TYR A 165 14.82 -41.37 32.22
N ALA A 166 15.32 -42.61 32.31
CA ALA A 166 16.60 -43.01 31.73
C ALA A 166 16.44 -44.28 30.89
N VAL A 167 17.08 -44.31 29.71
CA VAL A 167 16.98 -45.42 28.75
C VAL A 167 18.35 -45.94 28.33
N GLY A 168 18.40 -47.21 27.93
CA GLY A 168 19.68 -47.87 27.72
C GLY A 168 19.63 -49.25 27.09
N SER A 169 20.64 -50.06 27.41
CA SER A 169 20.84 -51.41 26.86
C SER A 169 19.66 -52.35 27.12
N GLY A 170 19.43 -53.28 26.19
CA GLY A 170 18.46 -54.37 26.38
C GLY A 170 17.00 -53.90 26.49
N GLY A 171 16.64 -52.78 25.87
CA GLY A 171 15.31 -52.17 25.99
C GLY A 171 15.04 -51.52 27.35
N THR A 172 16.05 -51.32 28.20
CA THR A 172 15.85 -50.78 29.55
C THR A 172 15.26 -49.37 29.50
N ILE A 173 14.13 -49.18 30.19
CA ILE A 173 13.58 -47.87 30.58
C ILE A 173 13.38 -47.90 32.10
N ILE A 174 13.88 -46.88 32.80
CA ILE A 174 13.56 -46.63 34.21
C ILE A 174 12.94 -45.25 34.38
N LYS A 175 12.03 -45.12 35.35
CA LYS A 175 11.29 -43.89 35.67
C LYS A 175 11.50 -43.50 37.14
N THR A 176 11.53 -42.20 37.43
CA THR A 176 11.46 -41.62 38.76
C THR A 176 10.34 -40.56 38.81
N VAL A 177 9.74 -40.37 39.99
CA VAL A 177 8.77 -39.29 40.29
C VAL A 177 9.18 -38.46 41.52
N ASP A 178 10.40 -38.67 42.01
CA ASP A 178 10.96 -38.07 43.23
C ASP A 178 12.36 -37.46 42.99
N TYR A 179 12.59 -36.98 41.76
CA TYR A 179 13.85 -36.40 41.28
C TYR A 179 15.06 -37.34 41.39
N GLY A 180 14.82 -38.65 41.22
CA GLY A 180 15.85 -39.69 41.13
C GLY A 180 16.24 -40.32 42.45
N ASN A 181 15.53 -40.05 43.55
CA ASN A 181 15.76 -40.72 44.83
C ASN A 181 15.34 -42.19 44.77
N THR A 182 14.29 -42.52 44.02
CA THR A 182 13.91 -43.88 43.66
C THR A 182 13.68 -44.00 42.15
N TRP A 183 13.98 -45.19 41.62
CA TRP A 183 13.81 -45.53 40.21
C TRP A 183 13.07 -46.85 40.05
N THR A 184 12.09 -46.90 39.16
CA THR A 184 11.28 -48.08 38.85
C THR A 184 11.45 -48.49 37.40
N MET A 185 11.59 -49.78 37.13
CA MET A 185 11.69 -50.32 35.78
C MET A 185 10.35 -50.23 35.05
N GLN A 186 10.36 -49.97 33.74
CA GLN A 186 9.17 -49.87 32.88
C GLN A 186 9.21 -50.95 31.80
N THR A 187 8.05 -51.37 31.30
CA THR A 187 7.94 -52.38 30.23
C THR A 187 7.94 -51.73 28.85
N SER A 188 9.10 -51.68 28.21
CA SER A 188 9.35 -50.97 26.94
C SER A 188 8.85 -51.67 25.67
N GLN A 189 8.32 -52.89 25.78
CA GLN A 189 7.91 -53.73 24.63
C GLN A 189 9.04 -54.08 23.63
N THR A 190 10.31 -53.87 23.99
CA THR A 190 11.47 -54.19 23.13
C THR A 190 12.65 -54.70 23.96
N THR A 191 13.54 -55.45 23.32
CA THR A 191 14.85 -55.84 23.87
C THR A 191 16.01 -55.11 23.20
N ASN A 192 15.74 -54.26 22.20
CA ASN A 192 16.78 -53.54 21.45
C ASN A 192 17.34 -52.39 22.29
N ASN A 193 18.62 -52.05 22.07
CA ASN A 193 19.26 -50.96 22.82
C ASN A 193 18.60 -49.63 22.49
N LEU A 194 18.12 -48.92 23.51
CA LEU A 194 17.60 -47.56 23.39
C LEU A 194 18.75 -46.56 23.55
N THR A 195 18.86 -45.63 22.61
CA THR A 195 19.97 -44.68 22.45
C THR A 195 19.63 -43.28 22.93
N CYS A 196 18.38 -42.86 22.76
CA CYS A 196 17.91 -41.55 23.19
C CYS A 196 16.45 -41.59 23.65
N ILE A 197 16.09 -40.70 24.59
CA ILE A 197 14.72 -40.44 25.02
C ILE A 197 14.49 -38.93 25.09
N TYR A 198 13.31 -38.48 24.68
CA TYR A 198 12.88 -37.09 24.73
C TYR A 198 11.37 -37.03 25.02
N PHE A 199 10.95 -36.08 25.86
CA PHE A 199 9.54 -35.76 26.10
C PHE A 199 9.26 -34.33 25.69
N HIS A 200 8.19 -34.10 24.94
CA HIS A 200 7.72 -32.74 24.63
C HIS A 200 6.88 -32.15 25.79
N ASN A 201 6.18 -33.01 26.55
CA ASN A 201 5.41 -32.64 27.73
C ASN A 201 5.39 -33.81 28.73
N ASN A 202 4.73 -33.65 29.89
CA ASN A 202 4.69 -34.68 30.94
C ASN A 202 4.10 -36.05 30.51
N ASN A 203 3.33 -36.09 29.41
CA ASN A 203 2.60 -37.26 28.95
C ASN A 203 3.20 -37.88 27.67
N THR A 204 3.59 -37.06 26.70
CA THR A 204 4.03 -37.49 25.37
C THR A 204 5.55 -37.53 25.27
N GLY A 205 6.09 -38.73 25.03
CA GLY A 205 7.53 -38.96 24.90
C GLY A 205 7.88 -40.12 23.99
N ILE A 206 9.11 -40.09 23.47
CA ILE A 206 9.63 -41.07 22.53
C ILE A 206 11.05 -41.45 22.96
N ALA A 207 11.32 -42.75 23.01
CA ALA A 207 12.65 -43.32 23.00
C ALA A 207 12.95 -43.94 21.63
N VAL A 208 14.19 -43.79 21.14
CA VAL A 208 14.66 -44.40 19.89
C VAL A 208 15.83 -45.34 20.17
N GLY A 209 16.11 -46.27 19.25
CA GLY A 209 17.13 -47.30 19.44
C GLY A 209 17.58 -48.01 18.17
N TYR A 210 18.31 -49.11 18.35
CA TYR A 210 18.83 -49.94 17.26
C TYR A 210 17.72 -50.66 16.50
N ASP A 211 18.01 -51.12 15.28
CA ASP A 211 17.08 -51.83 14.39
C ASP A 211 15.74 -51.10 14.20
N GLY A 212 15.83 -49.78 13.95
CA GLY A 212 14.71 -48.88 13.70
C GLY A 212 13.75 -48.71 14.88
N THR A 213 14.13 -49.12 16.08
CA THR A 213 13.22 -49.20 17.22
C THR A 213 12.80 -47.80 17.68
N VAL A 214 11.49 -47.53 17.64
CA VAL A 214 10.85 -46.35 18.22
C VAL A 214 9.87 -46.83 19.28
N VAL A 215 10.02 -46.36 20.52
CA VAL A 215 9.13 -46.67 21.63
C VAL A 215 8.48 -45.38 22.12
N SER A 216 7.16 -45.29 22.03
CA SER A 216 6.38 -44.09 22.34
C SER A 216 5.46 -44.27 23.55
N THR A 217 5.13 -43.16 24.19
CA THR A 217 4.10 -43.06 25.23
C THR A 217 3.30 -41.76 25.05
N ASN A 218 2.03 -41.78 25.45
CA ASN A 218 1.14 -40.63 25.51
C ASN A 218 0.47 -40.45 26.89
N ASP A 219 0.89 -41.21 27.90
CA ASP A 219 0.33 -41.23 29.26
C ASP A 219 1.39 -41.06 30.36
N GLY A 220 2.57 -40.55 30.00
CA GLY A 220 3.69 -40.37 30.91
C GLY A 220 4.39 -41.68 31.25
N GLY A 221 4.45 -42.62 30.30
CA GLY A 221 5.15 -43.89 30.43
C GLY A 221 4.46 -44.92 31.33
N GLN A 222 3.15 -44.79 31.60
CA GLN A 222 2.36 -45.87 32.20
C GLN A 222 2.22 -47.02 31.20
N ASN A 223 2.02 -46.69 29.92
CA ASN A 223 2.08 -47.62 28.80
C ASN A 223 3.12 -47.15 27.77
N TRP A 224 3.78 -48.12 27.17
CA TRP A 224 4.75 -47.92 26.09
C TRP A 224 4.38 -48.79 24.89
N THR A 225 4.49 -48.23 23.69
CA THR A 225 4.24 -48.92 22.41
C THR A 225 5.50 -48.90 21.55
N ALA A 226 5.96 -50.08 21.09
CA ALA A 226 7.16 -50.19 20.25
C ALA A 226 6.79 -50.45 18.78
N VAL A 227 7.48 -49.75 17.87
CA VAL A 227 7.40 -49.89 16.41
C VAL A 227 8.81 -49.97 15.83
N THR A 228 9.00 -50.71 14.74
CA THR A 228 10.28 -50.80 14.01
C THR A 228 10.19 -50.07 12.67
N ILE A 229 11.13 -49.16 12.42
CA ILE A 229 11.18 -48.30 11.24
C ILE A 229 12.48 -48.56 10.48
N GLY A 230 12.46 -49.60 9.65
CA GLY A 230 13.62 -50.07 8.89
C GLY A 230 14.75 -50.65 9.75
N PRO A 231 15.86 -51.12 9.14
CA PRO A 231 16.97 -51.77 9.83
C PRO A 231 18.05 -50.76 10.29
N TYR A 232 17.66 -49.57 10.74
CA TYR A 232 18.60 -48.46 10.97
C TYR A 232 19.04 -48.35 12.44
N LEU A 233 20.26 -47.87 12.71
CA LEU A 233 20.64 -47.50 14.07
C LEU A 233 20.19 -46.07 14.33
N LEU A 234 19.14 -45.86 15.15
CA LEU A 234 18.71 -44.52 15.55
C LEU A 234 19.58 -44.04 16.72
N PHE A 235 20.08 -42.80 16.70
CA PHE A 235 21.05 -42.29 17.67
C PHE A 235 20.50 -41.21 18.62
N LYS A 236 19.81 -40.20 18.10
CA LYS A 236 19.13 -39.14 18.87
C LYS A 236 17.73 -38.90 18.37
N ILE A 237 16.86 -38.45 19.28
CA ILE A 237 15.49 -37.98 19.03
C ILE A 237 15.35 -36.55 19.58
N PHE A 238 14.62 -35.70 18.88
CA PHE A 238 14.32 -34.32 19.25
C PHE A 238 12.91 -33.94 18.79
N PHE A 239 12.22 -33.06 19.51
CA PHE A 239 10.95 -32.46 19.10
C PHE A 239 11.15 -30.97 18.84
N SER A 240 10.75 -30.45 17.68
CA SER A 240 10.74 -29.00 17.41
C SER A 240 9.50 -28.32 17.99
N ASP A 241 8.38 -29.05 18.07
CA ASP A 241 7.10 -28.60 18.59
C ASP A 241 6.30 -29.82 19.09
N SER A 242 4.99 -29.67 19.33
CA SER A 242 4.14 -30.74 19.88
C SER A 242 3.81 -31.86 18.89
N LEU A 243 4.02 -31.66 17.59
CA LEU A 243 3.69 -32.60 16.52
C LEU A 243 4.92 -33.12 15.79
N HIS A 244 5.94 -32.28 15.60
CA HIS A 244 7.10 -32.61 14.80
C HIS A 244 8.26 -33.17 15.63
N ALA A 245 8.58 -34.44 15.34
CA ALA A 245 9.69 -35.16 15.97
C ALA A 245 10.69 -35.63 14.91
N PHE A 246 11.98 -35.60 15.25
CA PHE A 246 13.08 -35.90 14.34
C PHE A 246 14.07 -36.84 14.99
N ALA A 247 14.43 -37.92 14.29
CA ALA A 247 15.48 -38.83 14.71
C ALA A 247 16.62 -38.89 13.69
N CYS A 248 17.86 -38.88 14.15
CA CYS A 248 19.04 -39.11 13.31
C CYS A 248 19.50 -40.56 13.40
N ALA A 249 20.06 -41.07 12.31
CA ALA A 249 20.35 -42.49 12.16
C ALA A 249 21.65 -42.79 11.40
N SER A 250 21.96 -44.09 11.29
CA SER A 250 23.08 -44.62 10.53
C SER A 250 23.01 -44.27 9.04
N GLU A 251 24.15 -44.33 8.36
CA GLU A 251 24.24 -44.14 6.91
C GLU A 251 23.58 -42.84 6.42
N GLY A 252 23.74 -41.72 7.13
CA GLY A 252 23.21 -40.41 6.69
C GLY A 252 21.68 -40.27 6.75
N MET A 253 20.96 -41.14 7.46
CA MET A 253 19.50 -41.08 7.51
C MET A 253 18.92 -40.13 8.58
N ILE A 254 17.81 -39.48 8.23
CA ILE A 254 16.97 -38.67 9.12
C ILE A 254 15.52 -39.12 8.99
N LEU A 255 14.88 -39.37 10.13
CA LEU A 255 13.47 -39.71 10.22
C LEU A 255 12.70 -38.48 10.73
N ARG A 256 11.53 -38.18 10.16
CA ARG A 256 10.64 -37.08 10.56
C ARG A 256 9.21 -37.57 10.75
N SER A 257 8.62 -37.26 11.90
CA SER A 257 7.19 -37.39 12.18
C SER A 257 6.52 -36.01 12.15
N SER A 258 5.21 -35.96 11.86
CA SER A 258 4.37 -34.75 11.96
C SER A 258 3.11 -34.97 12.80
N ASP A 259 3.10 -36.04 13.58
CA ASP A 259 1.95 -36.57 14.32
C ASP A 259 2.38 -37.13 15.69
N ALA A 260 3.35 -36.46 16.31
CA ALA A 260 3.92 -36.78 17.63
C ALA A 260 4.51 -38.21 17.74
N GLY A 261 5.06 -38.72 16.65
CA GLY A 261 5.76 -40.00 16.56
C GLY A 261 4.91 -41.19 16.13
N VAL A 262 3.65 -40.98 15.71
CA VAL A 262 2.74 -42.05 15.27
C VAL A 262 3.14 -42.59 13.90
N SER A 263 3.54 -41.74 12.96
CA SER A 263 4.07 -42.10 11.64
C SER A 263 5.33 -41.32 11.31
N TRP A 264 6.14 -41.89 10.40
CA TRP A 264 7.48 -41.40 10.11
C TRP A 264 7.79 -41.47 8.61
N SER A 265 8.34 -40.38 8.06
CA SER A 265 9.04 -40.37 6.78
C SER A 265 10.54 -40.51 7.01
N VAL A 266 11.25 -41.13 6.05
CA VAL A 266 12.70 -41.32 6.09
C VAL A 266 13.33 -40.54 4.94
N THR A 267 14.39 -39.78 5.24
CA THR A 267 15.15 -38.98 4.28
C THR A 267 16.62 -39.39 4.33
N GLN A 268 17.17 -39.70 3.15
CA GLN A 268 18.58 -40.01 2.97
C GLN A 268 19.35 -38.73 2.68
N VAL A 269 20.31 -38.35 3.52
CA VAL A 269 21.32 -37.34 3.17
C VAL A 269 22.38 -38.01 2.30
N ASN A 270 22.98 -37.29 1.35
CA ASN A 270 23.95 -37.84 0.40
C ASN A 270 25.35 -38.08 1.04
N THR A 271 25.38 -38.87 2.11
CA THR A 271 26.58 -39.30 2.84
C THR A 271 26.39 -40.72 3.37
N ALA A 272 27.48 -41.48 3.46
CA ALA A 272 27.50 -42.77 4.15
C ALA A 272 27.89 -42.64 5.64
N ASN A 273 28.20 -41.43 6.12
CA ASN A 273 28.54 -41.20 7.53
C ASN A 273 27.28 -41.18 8.41
N ASP A 274 27.32 -41.86 9.55
CA ASP A 274 26.25 -41.80 10.56
C ASP A 274 26.04 -40.37 11.08
N ILE A 275 24.79 -39.99 11.28
CA ILE A 275 24.41 -38.74 11.96
C ILE A 275 24.16 -39.07 13.43
N GLN A 276 25.11 -38.71 14.29
CA GLN A 276 25.14 -39.08 15.71
C GLN A 276 24.21 -38.20 16.56
N ALA A 277 23.99 -36.95 16.16
CA ALA A 277 23.05 -36.06 16.85
C ALA A 277 22.44 -35.03 15.89
N LEU A 278 21.26 -34.52 16.25
CA LEU A 278 20.62 -33.38 15.59
C LEU A 278 20.04 -32.39 16.59
N HIS A 279 19.76 -31.18 16.11
CA HIS A 279 18.99 -30.14 16.76
C HIS A 279 18.13 -29.45 15.70
N CYS A 280 16.81 -29.34 15.92
CA CYS A 280 15.90 -28.68 15.00
C CYS A 280 15.51 -27.32 15.56
N PHE A 281 15.49 -26.30 14.70
CA PHE A 281 15.08 -24.96 15.10
C PHE A 281 13.57 -24.75 14.90
N ASP A 282 13.00 -25.46 13.93
CA ASP A 282 11.57 -25.46 13.60
C ASP A 282 11.18 -26.79 12.92
N SER A 283 9.96 -26.88 12.37
CA SER A 283 9.42 -28.09 11.74
C SER A 283 10.03 -28.45 10.38
N VAL A 284 10.91 -27.62 9.82
CA VAL A 284 11.60 -27.83 8.54
C VAL A 284 13.11 -27.51 8.57
N SER A 285 13.64 -26.75 9.54
CA SER A 285 15.06 -26.36 9.61
C SER A 285 15.79 -26.93 10.83
N GLY A 286 17.09 -27.18 10.68
CA GLY A 286 17.90 -27.84 11.71
C GLY A 286 19.35 -28.07 11.33
N ILE A 287 20.08 -28.71 12.24
CA ILE A 287 21.50 -29.07 12.10
C ILE A 287 21.74 -30.47 12.67
N GLY A 288 22.58 -31.25 11.98
CA GLY A 288 23.02 -32.58 12.38
C GLY A 288 24.54 -32.66 12.38
N VAL A 289 25.09 -33.47 13.29
CA VAL A 289 26.53 -33.74 13.40
C VAL A 289 26.79 -35.24 13.49
N GLY A 290 27.95 -35.70 13.05
CA GLY A 290 28.20 -37.14 12.92
C GLY A 290 29.64 -37.60 12.82
N ASN A 291 29.80 -38.80 12.27
CA ASN A 291 31.10 -39.45 12.05
C ASN A 291 32.01 -38.60 11.16
N ASN A 292 33.32 -38.68 11.37
CA ASN A 292 34.32 -37.94 10.57
C ASN A 292 34.06 -36.41 10.54
N GLY A 293 33.53 -35.86 11.64
CA GLY A 293 33.27 -34.43 11.76
C GLY A 293 32.20 -33.91 10.80
N LEU A 294 31.34 -34.81 10.29
CA LEU A 294 30.18 -34.46 9.48
C LEU A 294 29.38 -33.35 10.15
N VAL A 295 29.10 -32.28 9.41
CA VAL A 295 28.08 -31.28 9.74
C VAL A 295 27.13 -31.17 8.57
N ILE A 296 25.83 -31.35 8.83
CA ILE A 296 24.73 -31.18 7.88
C ILE A 296 23.77 -30.12 8.39
N VAL A 297 23.20 -29.31 7.50
CA VAL A 297 22.17 -28.32 7.85
C VAL A 297 20.97 -28.46 6.93
N SER A 298 19.81 -28.09 7.44
CA SER A 298 18.62 -27.84 6.66
C SER A 298 18.08 -26.44 6.91
N ASP A 299 17.68 -25.79 5.84
CA ASP A 299 17.26 -24.40 5.80
C ASP A 299 15.77 -24.31 5.37
N SER A 300 14.96 -23.39 5.94
CA SER A 300 13.55 -23.24 5.55
C SER A 300 13.37 -22.35 4.31
N ILE A 301 13.01 -22.97 3.17
CA ILE A 301 12.80 -22.30 1.88
C ILE A 301 11.40 -21.64 1.86
N PRO A 302 11.20 -20.46 1.22
CA PRO A 302 9.86 -19.89 1.07
C PRO A 302 8.94 -20.84 0.30
N ALA A 303 7.64 -20.77 0.60
CA ALA A 303 6.65 -21.49 -0.18
C ALA A 303 6.73 -21.03 -1.65
N GLY A 304 6.76 -21.98 -2.59
CA GLY A 304 6.90 -21.67 -4.01
C GLY A 304 8.33 -21.41 -4.49
N TRP A 305 9.37 -21.68 -3.68
CA TRP A 305 10.77 -21.62 -4.11
C TRP A 305 11.48 -22.96 -3.87
N GLU A 306 12.54 -23.23 -4.64
CA GLU A 306 13.43 -24.38 -4.44
C GLU A 306 14.91 -23.98 -4.53
N ILE A 307 15.79 -24.83 -3.98
CA ILE A 307 17.24 -24.68 -4.10
C ILE A 307 17.72 -25.50 -5.30
N VAL A 308 18.26 -24.83 -6.32
CA VAL A 308 18.84 -25.49 -7.51
C VAL A 308 20.36 -25.65 -7.45
N MET A 309 21.04 -24.91 -6.55
CA MET A 309 22.48 -25.03 -6.33
C MET A 309 22.87 -24.52 -4.93
N LYS A 310 23.94 -25.09 -4.34
CA LYS A 310 24.68 -24.49 -3.21
C LYS A 310 26.17 -24.37 -3.56
N ALA A 311 26.75 -23.24 -3.22
CA ALA A 311 28.16 -22.84 -3.35
C ALA A 311 28.58 -22.08 -2.07
N ASP A 312 29.74 -21.42 -2.06
CA ASP A 312 30.18 -20.64 -0.88
C ASP A 312 29.51 -19.26 -0.77
N TYR A 313 29.75 -18.37 -1.75
CA TYR A 313 29.24 -17.00 -1.74
C TYR A 313 29.04 -16.49 -3.17
N LEU A 314 27.83 -16.04 -3.50
CA LEU A 314 27.45 -15.54 -4.83
C LEU A 314 26.94 -14.09 -4.73
N GLU A 315 27.34 -13.24 -5.69
CA GLU A 315 27.04 -11.80 -5.70
C GLU A 315 26.04 -11.42 -6.79
N GLN A 316 26.26 -11.84 -8.05
CA GLN A 316 25.37 -11.48 -9.18
C GLN A 316 25.05 -12.65 -10.10
N ILE A 317 23.76 -12.80 -10.46
CA ILE A 317 23.23 -13.76 -11.43
C ILE A 317 22.72 -13.04 -12.69
N GLN A 318 22.98 -13.59 -13.86
CA GLN A 318 22.48 -13.08 -15.15
C GLN A 318 22.17 -14.23 -16.12
N PHE A 319 21.07 -14.13 -16.86
CA PHE A 319 20.83 -14.97 -18.05
C PHE A 319 21.02 -14.16 -19.33
N VAL A 320 21.53 -14.81 -20.38
CA VAL A 320 21.69 -14.22 -21.72
C VAL A 320 20.57 -14.64 -22.68
N ASN A 321 19.97 -15.79 -22.40
CA ASN A 321 18.78 -16.33 -23.05
C ASN A 321 18.10 -17.30 -22.07
N ARG A 322 17.04 -17.99 -22.48
CA ARG A 322 16.31 -18.91 -21.58
C ARG A 322 17.16 -20.08 -21.07
N ASP A 323 18.14 -20.54 -21.86
CA ASP A 323 18.88 -21.78 -21.61
C ASP A 323 20.23 -21.52 -20.93
N THR A 324 20.90 -20.40 -21.27
CA THR A 324 22.26 -20.07 -20.80
C THR A 324 22.25 -18.93 -19.78
N GLY A 325 22.89 -19.16 -18.64
CA GLY A 325 23.04 -18.20 -17.55
C GLY A 325 24.32 -18.38 -16.75
N PHE A 326 24.69 -17.35 -16.00
CA PHE A 326 25.95 -17.22 -15.28
C PHE A 326 25.74 -16.62 -13.89
N VAL A 327 26.58 -17.02 -12.93
CA VAL A 327 26.65 -16.39 -11.60
C VAL A 327 28.10 -16.12 -11.23
N ALA A 328 28.40 -14.95 -10.67
CA ALA A 328 29.71 -14.60 -10.10
C ALA A 328 29.68 -14.57 -8.56
N GLY A 329 30.84 -14.78 -7.93
CA GLY A 329 30.97 -14.81 -6.47
C GLY A 329 32.38 -14.58 -5.92
N SER A 330 32.61 -15.04 -4.69
CA SER A 330 33.91 -14.93 -4.02
C SER A 330 34.94 -15.91 -4.60
N ASP A 331 36.22 -15.68 -4.30
CA ASP A 331 37.34 -16.59 -4.58
C ASP A 331 37.48 -17.03 -6.05
N GLY A 332 37.02 -16.19 -6.97
CA GLY A 332 37.03 -16.40 -8.40
C GLY A 332 35.80 -17.14 -8.94
N THR A 333 34.86 -17.54 -8.07
CA THR A 333 33.71 -18.38 -8.42
C THR A 333 32.93 -17.80 -9.59
N ILE A 334 32.86 -18.58 -10.67
CA ILE A 334 31.89 -18.39 -11.74
C ILE A 334 31.18 -19.72 -12.02
N LEU A 335 29.85 -19.69 -11.94
CA LEU A 335 28.98 -20.81 -12.27
C LEU A 335 28.32 -20.55 -13.63
N ARG A 336 28.10 -21.61 -14.41
CA ARG A 336 27.39 -21.57 -15.69
C ARG A 336 26.29 -22.63 -15.72
N THR A 337 25.15 -22.26 -16.27
CA THR A 337 24.10 -23.18 -16.74
C THR A 337 23.93 -23.08 -18.26
N THR A 338 23.53 -24.18 -18.89
CA THR A 338 23.14 -24.28 -20.30
C THR A 338 21.83 -25.06 -20.50
N ASP A 339 21.11 -25.33 -19.42
CA ASP A 339 19.86 -26.10 -19.37
C ASP A 339 18.73 -25.31 -18.67
N GLY A 340 18.86 -23.98 -18.66
CA GLY A 340 17.90 -23.07 -18.04
C GLY A 340 17.99 -23.03 -16.52
N GLY A 341 19.15 -23.34 -15.92
CA GLY A 341 19.34 -23.30 -14.47
C GLY A 341 18.85 -24.55 -13.73
N ASN A 342 18.62 -25.65 -14.45
CA ASN A 342 18.36 -26.97 -13.86
C ASN A 342 19.65 -27.57 -13.28
N THR A 343 20.80 -27.33 -13.93
CA THR A 343 22.13 -27.62 -13.38
C THR A 343 23.07 -26.42 -13.50
N TRP A 344 23.95 -26.28 -12.52
CA TRP A 344 24.95 -25.22 -12.43
C TRP A 344 26.34 -25.83 -12.24
N ASN A 345 27.27 -25.49 -13.13
CA ASN A 345 28.61 -26.05 -13.15
C ASN A 345 29.66 -24.97 -12.92
N TYR A 346 30.67 -25.24 -12.10
CA TYR A 346 31.83 -24.37 -11.95
C TYR A 346 32.61 -24.31 -13.27
N THR A 347 32.90 -23.11 -13.76
CA THR A 347 33.91 -22.95 -14.82
C THR A 347 35.31 -22.89 -14.18
N GLN A 348 36.34 -23.37 -14.89
CA GLN A 348 37.71 -23.41 -14.37
C GLN A 348 38.41 -22.04 -14.45
N THR A 349 37.85 -21.08 -13.72
CA THR A 349 38.45 -19.76 -13.49
C THR A 349 39.78 -19.92 -12.74
N LYS A 350 40.90 -19.84 -13.45
CA LYS A 350 42.27 -19.81 -12.86
C LYS A 350 42.57 -18.49 -12.13
N THR A 351 41.57 -17.91 -11.49
CA THR A 351 41.56 -16.55 -10.97
C THR A 351 41.23 -16.57 -9.49
N THR A 352 41.99 -15.85 -8.67
CA THR A 352 41.65 -15.58 -7.28
C THR A 352 41.18 -14.13 -7.17
N GLY A 353 40.11 -13.88 -6.41
CA GLY A 353 39.53 -12.54 -6.23
C GLY A 353 38.02 -12.55 -6.02
N TRP A 354 37.47 -11.45 -5.53
CA TRP A 354 36.04 -11.33 -5.25
C TRP A 354 35.35 -10.57 -6.39
N PHE A 355 34.47 -11.23 -7.14
CA PHE A 355 33.68 -10.59 -8.19
C PHE A 355 32.37 -10.04 -7.60
N ASN A 356 32.13 -8.76 -7.82
CA ASN A 356 30.90 -8.08 -7.39
C ASN A 356 29.83 -8.10 -8.48
N CYS A 357 30.23 -8.22 -9.76
CA CYS A 357 29.32 -8.14 -10.90
C CYS A 357 29.79 -8.95 -12.11
N ILE A 358 28.82 -9.32 -12.95
CA ILE A 358 28.98 -10.08 -14.19
C ILE A 358 28.05 -9.52 -15.27
N SER A 359 28.53 -9.43 -16.51
CA SER A 359 27.77 -8.92 -17.64
C SER A 359 28.17 -9.66 -18.92
N PHE A 360 27.28 -10.49 -19.45
CA PHE A 360 27.42 -11.15 -20.75
C PHE A 360 26.56 -10.44 -21.81
N VAL A 361 27.11 -10.36 -23.03
CA VAL A 361 26.44 -9.81 -24.22
C VAL A 361 25.87 -10.90 -25.13
N ASP A 362 26.43 -12.11 -25.06
CA ASP A 362 25.99 -13.32 -25.75
C ASP A 362 26.41 -14.57 -24.93
N SER A 363 26.23 -15.79 -25.45
CA SER A 363 26.56 -17.03 -24.72
C SER A 363 28.05 -17.26 -24.44
N ASP A 364 28.92 -16.53 -25.14
CA ASP A 364 30.35 -16.78 -25.21
C ASP A 364 31.15 -15.59 -24.69
N THR A 365 30.69 -14.36 -24.95
CA THR A 365 31.35 -13.10 -24.59
C THR A 365 30.75 -12.48 -23.33
N GLY A 366 31.58 -12.32 -22.31
CA GLY A 366 31.18 -11.73 -21.04
C GLY A 366 32.31 -11.07 -20.27
N TYR A 367 31.93 -10.32 -19.24
CA TYR A 367 32.80 -9.46 -18.44
C TYR A 367 32.51 -9.67 -16.95
N ALA A 368 33.55 -9.66 -16.12
CA ALA A 368 33.44 -9.81 -14.67
C ALA A 368 34.23 -8.71 -13.96
N GLY A 369 33.60 -8.04 -13.00
CA GLY A 369 34.13 -6.89 -12.27
C GLY A 369 34.15 -7.15 -10.77
N GLY A 370 35.17 -6.66 -10.06
CA GLY A 370 35.33 -7.00 -8.65
C GLY A 370 36.18 -6.06 -7.80
N ASN A 371 36.51 -6.56 -6.61
CA ASN A 371 37.32 -5.85 -5.62
C ASN A 371 38.77 -5.68 -6.09
N GLY A 372 39.41 -4.55 -5.75
CA GLY A 372 40.76 -4.23 -6.27
C GLY A 372 40.79 -3.90 -7.76
N GLY A 373 39.66 -3.48 -8.33
CA GLY A 373 39.58 -3.00 -9.70
C GLY A 373 39.78 -4.07 -10.78
N PHE A 374 39.65 -5.35 -10.44
CA PHE A 374 39.76 -6.42 -11.42
C PHE A 374 38.61 -6.31 -12.43
N LEU A 375 38.98 -6.13 -13.70
CA LEU A 375 38.07 -6.27 -14.83
C LEU A 375 38.59 -7.37 -15.76
N ARG A 376 37.76 -8.37 -16.02
CA ARG A 376 38.10 -9.53 -16.85
C ARG A 376 37.11 -9.70 -18.00
N LYS A 377 37.53 -10.42 -19.03
CA LYS A 377 36.72 -10.79 -20.20
C LYS A 377 36.84 -12.27 -20.52
N THR A 378 35.74 -12.90 -20.92
CA THR A 378 35.69 -14.19 -21.60
C THR A 378 35.20 -14.01 -23.04
N THR A 379 35.59 -14.93 -23.92
CA THR A 379 35.03 -15.12 -25.28
C THR A 379 34.78 -16.59 -25.59
N ASP A 380 34.64 -17.42 -24.55
CA ASP A 380 34.46 -18.88 -24.63
C ASP A 380 33.38 -19.42 -23.68
N GLY A 381 32.47 -18.54 -23.25
CA GLY A 381 31.35 -18.89 -22.36
C GLY A 381 31.80 -19.06 -20.92
N GLY A 382 32.77 -18.26 -20.48
CA GLY A 382 33.27 -18.23 -19.11
C GLY A 382 34.23 -19.36 -18.75
N LEU A 383 34.69 -20.15 -19.73
CA LEU A 383 35.66 -21.24 -19.52
C LEU A 383 37.07 -20.69 -19.25
N SER A 384 37.43 -19.56 -19.86
CA SER A 384 38.64 -18.79 -19.59
C SER A 384 38.37 -17.28 -19.50
N TRP A 385 39.25 -16.56 -18.79
CA TRP A 385 39.06 -15.16 -18.40
C TRP A 385 40.35 -14.34 -18.50
N ASP A 386 40.46 -13.55 -19.57
CA ASP A 386 41.52 -12.58 -19.81
C ASP A 386 41.43 -11.39 -18.84
N ILE A 387 42.59 -10.82 -18.49
CA ILE A 387 42.67 -9.60 -17.67
C ILE A 387 42.60 -8.40 -18.62
N LEU A 388 41.60 -7.53 -18.43
CA LEU A 388 41.50 -6.24 -19.12
C LEU A 388 42.12 -5.11 -18.29
N ILE A 389 41.88 -5.12 -16.98
CA ILE A 389 42.41 -4.13 -16.03
C ILE A 389 42.89 -4.86 -14.78
N SER A 390 44.12 -4.55 -14.36
CA SER A 390 44.71 -4.96 -13.09
C SER A 390 45.14 -3.72 -12.29
N ASN A 391 44.85 -3.73 -10.99
CA ASN A 391 45.30 -2.73 -10.02
C ASN A 391 44.87 -1.27 -10.29
N SER A 392 43.59 -1.03 -10.60
CA SER A 392 42.98 0.23 -10.15
C SER A 392 42.56 0.04 -8.69
N PHE A 393 42.87 1.00 -7.81
CA PHE A 393 42.58 0.89 -6.37
C PHE A 393 41.07 0.89 -6.03
N ASP A 394 40.21 1.11 -7.03
CA ASP A 394 38.78 1.33 -6.90
C ASP A 394 38.01 0.03 -7.22
N HIS A 395 37.13 -0.40 -6.31
CA HIS A 395 36.23 -1.55 -6.53
C HIS A 395 35.27 -1.29 -7.70
N ILE A 396 35.10 -2.26 -8.61
CA ILE A 396 34.02 -2.22 -9.61
C ILE A 396 32.79 -2.89 -9.01
N TYR A 397 31.63 -2.23 -9.08
CA TYR A 397 30.37 -2.72 -8.51
C TYR A 397 29.34 -3.14 -9.56
N ALA A 398 29.32 -2.51 -10.73
CA ALA A 398 28.44 -2.91 -11.82
C ALA A 398 29.07 -2.69 -13.19
N ILE A 399 28.66 -3.54 -14.14
CA ILE A 399 29.01 -3.49 -15.57
C ILE A 399 27.69 -3.55 -16.34
N HIS A 400 27.51 -2.69 -17.34
CA HIS A 400 26.37 -2.71 -18.26
C HIS A 400 26.85 -2.52 -19.69
N PHE A 401 26.50 -3.46 -20.57
CA PHE A 401 26.71 -3.35 -22.02
C PHE A 401 25.40 -3.01 -22.71
N ILE A 402 25.46 -2.10 -23.68
CA ILE A 402 24.30 -1.71 -24.51
C ILE A 402 24.23 -2.63 -25.74
N ASP A 403 25.40 -3.00 -26.25
CA ASP A 403 25.61 -3.88 -27.40
C ASP A 403 26.97 -4.60 -27.23
N SER A 404 27.42 -5.38 -28.21
CA SER A 404 28.67 -6.16 -28.10
C SER A 404 29.97 -5.33 -28.15
N VAL A 405 29.90 -4.02 -28.47
CA VAL A 405 31.04 -3.10 -28.52
C VAL A 405 31.00 -1.98 -27.48
N THR A 406 29.81 -1.49 -27.11
CA THR A 406 29.58 -0.36 -26.22
C THR A 406 29.19 -0.83 -24.82
N GLY A 407 30.02 -0.50 -23.84
CA GLY A 407 29.78 -0.87 -22.44
C GLY A 407 30.36 0.11 -21.44
N TYR A 408 29.87 0.01 -20.21
CA TYR A 408 30.21 0.89 -19.12
C TYR A 408 30.42 0.08 -17.85
N CYS A 409 31.27 0.56 -16.95
CA CYS A 409 31.33 0.06 -15.58
C CYS A 409 31.45 1.22 -14.60
N CYS A 410 30.91 1.02 -13.40
CA CYS A 410 30.98 1.99 -12.31
C CYS A 410 31.46 1.36 -11.01
N GLY A 411 31.95 2.20 -10.09
CA GLY A 411 32.64 1.71 -8.91
C GLY A 411 32.89 2.73 -7.81
N TYR A 412 33.84 2.39 -6.94
CA TYR A 412 34.29 3.21 -5.82
C TYR A 412 34.89 4.55 -6.28
N PHE A 413 34.96 5.54 -5.39
CA PHE A 413 35.45 6.90 -5.67
C PHE A 413 34.88 7.57 -6.94
N GLY A 414 33.58 7.38 -7.21
CA GLY A 414 32.92 7.98 -8.37
C GLY A 414 33.39 7.45 -9.71
N LEU A 415 34.03 6.28 -9.76
CA LEU A 415 34.54 5.68 -10.99
C LEU A 415 33.42 5.43 -12.00
N ILE A 416 33.62 5.92 -13.22
CA ILE A 416 32.88 5.54 -14.43
C ILE A 416 33.92 5.28 -15.51
N MET A 417 33.85 4.13 -16.19
CA MET A 417 34.64 3.87 -17.40
C MET A 417 33.74 3.42 -18.55
N LYS A 418 34.06 3.85 -19.78
CA LYS A 418 33.36 3.49 -21.01
C LYS A 418 34.29 2.74 -21.97
N THR A 419 33.76 1.72 -22.64
CA THR A 419 34.35 1.08 -23.81
C THR A 419 33.44 1.25 -25.03
N VAL A 420 34.04 1.26 -26.23
CA VAL A 420 33.36 1.34 -27.54
C VAL A 420 33.94 0.33 -28.53
N ASN A 421 34.69 -0.66 -28.04
CA ASN A 421 35.40 -1.66 -28.83
C ASN A 421 35.38 -3.06 -28.19
N GLY A 422 34.32 -3.37 -27.44
CA GLY A 422 34.12 -4.68 -26.81
C GLY A 422 35.13 -4.93 -25.69
N GLY A 423 35.39 -3.90 -24.88
CA GLY A 423 36.26 -3.96 -23.70
C GLY A 423 37.76 -4.02 -24.00
N ARG A 424 38.20 -3.87 -25.26
CA ARG A 424 39.65 -3.85 -25.61
C ARG A 424 40.36 -2.64 -24.99
N THR A 425 39.68 -1.50 -24.90
CA THR A 425 40.13 -0.34 -24.12
C THR A 425 38.98 0.27 -23.33
N TRP A 426 39.32 0.89 -22.20
CA TRP A 426 38.39 1.56 -21.29
C TRP A 426 38.87 2.98 -21.02
N VAL A 427 37.96 3.95 -21.07
CA VAL A 427 38.23 5.38 -20.90
C VAL A 427 37.44 5.89 -19.69
N LYS A 428 38.13 6.45 -18.69
CA LYS A 428 37.49 7.06 -17.52
C LYS A 428 36.66 8.29 -17.93
N GLN A 429 35.40 8.33 -17.48
CA GLN A 429 34.51 9.48 -17.67
C GLN A 429 34.53 10.37 -16.42
N ASN A 430 34.12 11.63 -16.55
CA ASN A 430 33.94 12.52 -15.40
C ASN A 430 32.52 12.34 -14.80
N SER A 431 32.44 11.85 -13.57
CA SER A 431 31.19 11.66 -12.83
C SER A 431 30.74 12.89 -12.04
N GLY A 432 31.64 13.86 -11.81
CA GLY A 432 31.39 15.01 -10.93
C GLY A 432 31.22 14.65 -9.45
N THR A 433 31.58 13.44 -9.00
CA THR A 433 31.46 13.01 -7.60
C THR A 433 32.58 12.06 -7.18
N GLU A 434 32.85 12.00 -5.87
CA GLU A 434 33.77 11.02 -5.25
C GLU A 434 33.00 9.90 -4.53
N ARG A 435 31.67 9.90 -4.55
CA ARG A 435 30.85 8.87 -3.89
C ARG A 435 30.85 7.58 -4.72
N ALA A 436 30.82 6.43 -4.05
CA ALA A 436 30.75 5.13 -4.72
C ALA A 436 29.47 5.00 -5.56
N LEU A 437 29.63 4.46 -6.77
CA LEU A 437 28.59 4.25 -7.77
C LEU A 437 28.39 2.73 -7.92
N THR A 438 27.20 2.23 -7.61
CA THR A 438 26.95 0.80 -7.38
C THR A 438 26.16 0.12 -8.49
N GLY A 439 25.33 0.88 -9.20
CA GLY A 439 24.47 0.37 -10.27
C GLY A 439 24.42 1.33 -11.45
N ILE A 440 24.43 0.79 -12.66
CA ILE A 440 24.45 1.52 -13.92
C ILE A 440 23.49 0.85 -14.91
N HIS A 441 22.67 1.63 -15.60
CA HIS A 441 21.75 1.12 -16.62
C HIS A 441 21.55 2.11 -17.76
N PHE A 442 21.68 1.62 -18.99
CA PHE A 442 21.34 2.36 -20.21
C PHE A 442 20.17 1.68 -20.91
N PHE A 443 19.06 2.41 -21.07
CA PHE A 443 17.87 1.98 -21.83
C PHE A 443 17.86 2.54 -23.26
N HIS A 444 18.77 3.45 -23.59
CA HIS A 444 19.03 3.95 -24.94
C HIS A 444 20.54 4.18 -25.09
N PRO A 445 21.17 4.01 -26.27
CA PRO A 445 22.61 4.25 -26.48
C PRO A 445 23.15 5.55 -25.86
N ASP A 446 22.38 6.63 -25.98
CA ASP A 446 22.76 7.95 -25.44
C ASP A 446 22.27 8.21 -24.01
N THR A 447 21.24 7.51 -23.53
CA THR A 447 20.57 7.83 -22.25
C THR A 447 20.74 6.71 -21.24
N GLY A 448 21.40 7.04 -20.13
CA GLY A 448 21.65 6.14 -19.02
C GLY A 448 21.61 6.85 -17.67
N VAL A 449 21.44 6.04 -16.63
CA VAL A 449 21.37 6.49 -15.24
C VAL A 449 22.29 5.61 -14.38
N ILE A 450 22.96 6.23 -13.43
CA ILE A 450 23.79 5.58 -12.41
C ILE A 450 23.22 5.93 -11.04
N CYS A 451 23.21 4.96 -10.13
CA CYS A 451 22.91 5.17 -8.70
C CYS A 451 24.11 4.81 -7.82
N GLY A 452 24.12 5.30 -6.59
CA GLY A 452 25.16 5.00 -5.63
C GLY A 452 24.93 5.52 -4.22
N TRP A 453 26.01 5.56 -3.44
CA TRP A 453 25.97 5.84 -2.01
C TRP A 453 25.50 7.26 -1.69
N SER A 454 24.96 7.42 -0.49
CA SER A 454 24.46 8.69 0.06
C SER A 454 23.40 9.38 -0.81
N GLY A 455 22.56 8.60 -1.50
CA GLY A 455 21.50 9.09 -2.39
C GLY A 455 21.97 9.62 -3.74
N THR A 456 23.16 9.24 -4.20
CA THR A 456 23.69 9.74 -5.49
C THR A 456 22.93 9.14 -6.67
N ILE A 457 22.40 10.01 -7.54
CA ILE A 457 21.84 9.64 -8.84
C ILE A 457 22.47 10.54 -9.90
N LEU A 458 23.05 9.94 -10.95
CA LEU A 458 23.63 10.65 -12.10
C LEU A 458 22.92 10.22 -13.37
N ARG A 459 22.75 11.14 -14.32
CA ARG A 459 22.08 10.90 -15.61
C ARG A 459 22.85 11.51 -16.77
N THR A 460 22.89 10.80 -17.90
CA THR A 460 23.45 11.25 -19.18
C THR A 460 22.37 11.22 -20.28
N THR A 461 22.55 12.03 -21.32
CA THR A 461 21.78 12.01 -22.59
C THR A 461 22.69 12.08 -23.83
N ASP A 462 24.00 11.88 -23.66
CA ASP A 462 25.03 11.99 -24.70
C ASP A 462 25.99 10.79 -24.72
N GLY A 463 25.52 9.64 -24.23
CA GLY A 463 26.31 8.41 -24.14
C GLY A 463 27.41 8.49 -23.08
N GLY A 464 27.17 9.21 -22.00
CA GLY A 464 28.08 9.31 -20.85
C GLY A 464 29.28 10.25 -21.06
N LEU A 465 29.26 11.11 -22.07
CA LEU A 465 30.25 12.19 -22.23
C LEU A 465 30.10 13.23 -21.10
N ASN A 466 28.86 13.54 -20.72
CA ASN A 466 28.54 14.37 -19.56
C ASN A 466 27.57 13.63 -18.62
N TRP A 467 27.84 13.73 -17.31
CA TRP A 467 26.99 13.22 -16.25
C TRP A 467 26.44 14.39 -15.42
N SER A 468 25.12 14.41 -15.27
CA SER A 468 24.38 15.42 -14.52
C SER A 468 23.79 14.82 -13.25
N ALA A 469 23.86 15.51 -12.12
CA ALA A 469 23.25 15.05 -10.87
C ALA A 469 21.72 15.21 -10.93
N VAL A 470 20.99 14.18 -10.50
CA VAL A 470 19.54 14.19 -10.34
C VAL A 470 19.20 14.18 -8.86
N THR A 471 18.21 14.97 -8.44
CA THR A 471 17.76 15.02 -7.05
C THR A 471 17.16 13.67 -6.62
N SER A 472 17.76 13.06 -5.59
CA SER A 472 17.21 11.88 -4.91
C SER A 472 16.28 12.33 -3.76
N PRO A 473 15.13 11.65 -3.54
CA PRO A 473 14.28 11.87 -2.37
C PRO A 473 14.84 11.24 -1.07
N VAL A 474 15.98 10.54 -1.13
CA VAL A 474 16.60 9.84 0.01
C VAL A 474 18.12 10.03 0.04
N SER A 475 18.71 9.93 1.22
CA SER A 475 20.17 9.93 1.47
C SER A 475 20.74 8.54 1.74
N ASN A 476 19.93 7.48 1.63
CA ASN A 476 20.35 6.09 1.81
C ASN A 476 21.35 5.63 0.74
N TYR A 477 22.02 4.49 0.98
CA TYR A 477 22.85 3.87 -0.05
C TYR A 477 21.94 3.20 -1.08
N LEU A 478 21.95 3.73 -2.30
CA LEU A 478 21.35 3.11 -3.46
C LEU A 478 22.32 2.03 -3.94
N MET A 479 21.80 0.87 -4.35
CA MET A 479 22.57 -0.34 -4.65
C MET A 479 22.39 -0.78 -6.10
N HIS A 480 21.14 -0.95 -6.57
CA HIS A 480 20.83 -1.41 -7.92
C HIS A 480 19.88 -0.49 -8.67
N ILE A 481 19.93 -0.51 -10.01
CA ILE A 481 19.08 0.27 -10.91
C ILE A 481 18.68 -0.54 -12.15
N ASN A 482 17.39 -0.51 -12.50
CA ASN A 482 16.83 -1.26 -13.62
C ASN A 482 15.74 -0.42 -14.34
N PHE A 483 15.76 -0.39 -15.67
CA PHE A 483 14.70 0.20 -16.48
C PHE A 483 13.97 -0.89 -17.29
N PRO A 484 12.78 -1.33 -16.86
CA PRO A 484 11.94 -2.24 -17.65
C PRO A 484 11.31 -1.58 -18.89
N SER A 485 11.42 -0.25 -19.04
CA SER A 485 11.06 0.48 -20.25
C SER A 485 11.82 1.81 -20.34
N ASP A 486 11.87 2.42 -21.52
CA ASP A 486 12.46 3.75 -21.76
C ASP A 486 11.94 4.87 -20.85
N SER A 487 10.77 4.69 -20.24
CA SER A 487 10.09 5.71 -19.44
C SER A 487 10.09 5.38 -17.95
N VAL A 488 9.96 4.11 -17.58
CA VAL A 488 9.84 3.67 -16.18
C VAL A 488 11.12 3.00 -15.71
N GLY A 489 11.65 3.48 -14.59
CA GLY A 489 12.85 2.94 -13.95
C GLY A 489 12.69 2.76 -12.45
N TYR A 490 13.47 1.85 -11.89
CA TYR A 490 13.49 1.50 -10.48
C TYR A 490 14.91 1.55 -9.92
N ILE A 491 15.06 2.07 -8.69
CA ILE A 491 16.31 2.01 -7.91
C ILE A 491 16.02 1.36 -6.57
N PHE A 492 16.92 0.49 -6.12
CA PHE A 492 16.82 -0.28 -4.88
C PHE A 492 17.96 0.09 -3.93
N GLY A 493 17.76 -0.02 -2.62
CA GLY A 493 18.80 0.33 -1.66
C GLY A 493 18.55 -0.01 -0.19
N TRP A 494 19.52 0.40 0.63
CA TRP A 494 19.59 0.13 2.07
C TRP A 494 18.49 0.83 2.87
N GLY A 495 18.05 0.22 3.97
CA GLY A 495 16.99 0.76 4.82
C GLY A 495 15.60 0.72 4.17
N GLY A 496 15.30 -0.32 3.40
CA GLY A 496 14.03 -0.48 2.69
C GLY A 496 13.75 0.62 1.68
N VAL A 497 14.69 0.84 0.75
CA VAL A 497 14.53 1.87 -0.29
C VAL A 497 14.18 1.22 -1.62
N VAL A 498 13.01 1.62 -2.13
CA VAL A 498 12.64 1.50 -3.55
C VAL A 498 12.27 2.88 -4.04
N LEU A 499 12.89 3.32 -5.13
CA LEU A 499 12.54 4.54 -5.85
C LEU A 499 11.98 4.18 -7.22
N ARG A 500 10.96 4.89 -7.69
CA ARG A 500 10.38 4.75 -9.03
C ARG A 500 10.49 6.07 -9.80
N SER A 501 10.84 5.99 -11.08
CA SER A 501 10.79 7.09 -12.04
C SER A 501 9.75 6.77 -13.12
N TYR A 502 9.06 7.81 -13.61
CA TYR A 502 8.07 7.72 -14.69
C TYR A 502 8.48 8.54 -15.93
N ASN A 503 9.66 9.17 -15.89
CA ASN A 503 10.11 10.16 -16.85
C ASN A 503 11.60 10.00 -17.20
N LYS A 504 12.00 8.79 -17.59
CA LYS A 504 13.35 8.49 -18.10
C LYS A 504 14.47 8.81 -17.10
N GLY A 505 14.19 8.69 -15.79
CA GLY A 505 15.12 8.99 -14.70
C GLY A 505 15.31 10.46 -14.35
N LEU A 506 14.46 11.38 -14.87
CA LEU A 506 14.55 12.82 -14.57
C LEU A 506 14.09 13.16 -13.14
N SER A 507 13.15 12.42 -12.59
CA SER A 507 12.72 12.54 -11.19
C SER A 507 12.37 11.18 -10.58
N TRP A 508 12.51 11.06 -9.27
CA TRP A 508 12.35 9.82 -8.51
C TRP A 508 11.42 10.01 -7.31
N VAL A 509 10.48 9.09 -7.12
CA VAL A 509 9.55 9.04 -5.99
C VAL A 509 9.91 7.84 -5.12
N ARG A 510 9.97 8.00 -3.79
CA ARG A 510 10.14 6.88 -2.87
C ARG A 510 8.83 6.11 -2.74
N MET A 511 8.88 4.80 -2.96
CA MET A 511 7.75 3.89 -2.80
C MET A 511 7.63 3.40 -1.35
N ALA A 512 6.41 3.08 -0.92
CA ALA A 512 6.15 2.45 0.38
C ALA A 512 6.38 0.94 0.28
N ILE A 513 7.08 0.35 1.24
CA ILE A 513 7.35 -1.09 1.29
C ILE A 513 7.19 -1.62 2.74
N PRO A 514 6.91 -2.92 2.95
CA PRO A 514 6.61 -3.48 4.28
C PRO A 514 7.84 -3.70 5.17
N VAL A 515 9.07 -3.45 4.67
CA VAL A 515 10.33 -3.78 5.36
C VAL A 515 11.29 -2.61 5.45
N SER A 516 12.13 -2.61 6.49
CA SER A 516 13.21 -1.64 6.71
C SER A 516 14.62 -2.23 6.50
N THR A 517 14.71 -3.49 6.07
CA THR A 517 15.99 -4.19 5.82
C THR A 517 16.63 -3.72 4.51
N ASN A 518 17.92 -4.02 4.31
CA ASN A 518 18.62 -3.61 3.09
C ASN A 518 18.17 -4.45 1.90
N ILE A 519 17.79 -3.77 0.81
CA ILE A 519 17.61 -4.37 -0.51
C ILE A 519 18.92 -4.23 -1.28
N TRP A 520 19.39 -5.32 -1.89
CA TRP A 520 20.62 -5.35 -2.69
C TRP A 520 20.31 -5.14 -4.16
N GLU A 521 19.42 -5.96 -4.71
CA GLU A 521 19.02 -5.94 -6.11
C GLU A 521 17.50 -6.04 -6.25
N GLY A 522 16.99 -5.53 -7.36
CA GLY A 522 15.62 -5.72 -7.79
C GLY A 522 15.51 -5.57 -9.29
N MET A 523 14.65 -6.37 -9.89
CA MET A 523 14.48 -6.48 -11.33
C MET A 523 12.98 -6.51 -11.66
N PHE A 524 12.59 -5.64 -12.58
CA PHE A 524 11.24 -5.59 -13.11
C PHE A 524 11.27 -6.08 -14.55
N TRP A 525 10.28 -6.90 -14.94
CA TRP A 525 10.16 -7.42 -16.30
C TRP A 525 9.16 -6.63 -17.16
N ASN A 526 8.42 -5.72 -16.52
CA ASN A 526 7.57 -4.73 -17.16
C ASN A 526 7.44 -3.50 -16.25
N SER A 527 6.69 -2.48 -16.65
CA SER A 527 6.59 -1.23 -15.89
C SER A 527 5.89 -1.34 -14.51
N TYR A 528 5.34 -2.50 -14.16
CA TYR A 528 4.57 -2.76 -12.94
C TYR A 528 5.07 -3.98 -12.16
N SER A 529 5.44 -5.06 -12.84
CA SER A 529 5.73 -6.33 -12.16
C SER A 529 7.23 -6.62 -12.06
N GLY A 530 7.68 -7.00 -10.86
CA GLY A 530 9.08 -7.21 -10.53
C GLY A 530 9.30 -7.79 -9.13
N TYR A 531 10.52 -8.24 -8.89
CA TYR A 531 10.97 -8.76 -7.60
C TYR A 531 12.13 -7.92 -7.05
N ALA A 532 12.30 -7.95 -5.73
CA ALA A 532 13.46 -7.38 -5.05
C ALA A 532 13.98 -8.33 -3.96
N VAL A 533 15.30 -8.34 -3.75
CA VAL A 533 15.97 -9.24 -2.78
C VAL A 533 16.90 -8.50 -1.84
N GLY A 534 17.04 -9.02 -0.62
CA GLY A 534 17.72 -8.30 0.45
C GLY A 534 18.34 -9.16 1.54
N ASN A 535 18.76 -8.47 2.61
CA ASN A 535 19.24 -9.08 3.84
C ASN A 535 18.23 -10.08 4.43
N SER A 536 18.76 -11.06 5.16
CA SER A 536 17.98 -12.07 5.89
C SER A 536 17.02 -12.87 5.00
N GLY A 537 17.48 -13.20 3.80
CA GLY A 537 16.71 -13.98 2.82
C GLY A 537 15.42 -13.32 2.38
N LEU A 538 15.34 -11.99 2.46
CA LEU A 538 14.21 -11.23 1.96
C LEU A 538 14.05 -11.46 0.46
N ILE A 539 12.84 -11.89 0.08
CA ILE A 539 12.30 -11.76 -1.27
C ILE A 539 11.03 -10.93 -1.15
N LEU A 540 10.87 -9.95 -2.04
CA LEU A 540 9.66 -9.16 -2.20
C LEU A 540 9.16 -9.33 -3.64
N ASN A 541 7.86 -9.53 -3.82
CA ASN A 541 7.18 -9.54 -5.11
C ASN A 541 6.23 -8.33 -5.20
N SER A 542 6.29 -7.58 -6.30
CA SER A 542 5.38 -6.47 -6.60
C SER A 542 4.82 -6.71 -7.99
N ASP A 543 3.50 -6.75 -8.15
CA ASP A 543 2.89 -6.77 -9.48
C ASP A 543 2.46 -5.39 -10.00
N ASP A 544 2.27 -4.40 -9.13
CA ASP A 544 1.50 -3.16 -9.36
C ASP A 544 2.34 -1.89 -9.61
N GLY A 545 3.66 -2.05 -9.66
CA GLY A 545 4.63 -0.97 -9.85
C GLY A 545 5.20 -0.46 -8.55
N ALA A 546 5.50 -1.38 -7.63
CA ALA A 546 6.02 -1.14 -6.30
C ALA A 546 5.10 -0.30 -5.42
N THR A 547 3.78 -0.24 -5.67
CA THR A 547 2.82 0.39 -4.75
C THR A 547 2.38 -0.56 -3.63
N TYR A 548 2.45 -1.87 -3.89
CA TYR A 548 2.29 -2.94 -2.91
C TYR A 548 3.37 -4.00 -3.11
N TRP A 549 3.74 -4.67 -2.01
CA TRP A 549 4.75 -5.73 -2.02
C TRP A 549 4.28 -6.89 -1.15
N GLU A 550 4.24 -8.08 -1.72
CA GLU A 550 4.10 -9.34 -1.01
C GLU A 550 5.50 -9.78 -0.54
N GLN A 551 5.62 -10.20 0.72
CA GLN A 551 6.90 -10.60 1.32
C GLN A 551 6.99 -12.12 1.42
N GLU A 552 7.97 -12.69 0.71
CA GLU A 552 8.29 -14.11 0.67
C GLU A 552 9.65 -14.33 1.36
N SER A 553 9.74 -14.03 2.66
CA SER A 553 11.03 -14.11 3.37
C SER A 553 11.47 -15.55 3.66
N SER A 554 12.73 -15.84 3.35
CA SER A 554 13.42 -17.10 3.62
C SER A 554 14.31 -17.03 4.86
N LEU A 555 14.32 -18.06 5.71
CA LEU A 555 15.40 -18.20 6.72
C LEU A 555 16.69 -18.80 6.12
N THR A 556 16.70 -19.19 4.83
CA THR A 556 17.84 -19.89 4.20
C THR A 556 19.06 -19.04 3.89
N ALA A 557 18.91 -17.73 3.69
CA ALA A 557 19.99 -16.87 3.20
C ALA A 557 20.38 -15.83 4.25
N ARG A 558 21.70 -15.65 4.50
CA ARG A 558 22.19 -14.51 5.29
C ARG A 558 21.78 -13.20 4.64
N ASP A 559 22.09 -13.08 3.35
CA ASP A 559 21.59 -12.05 2.43
C ASP A 559 21.36 -12.72 1.06
N LEU A 560 20.26 -12.38 0.38
CA LEU A 560 20.17 -12.53 -1.07
C LEU A 560 20.73 -11.25 -1.70
N LYS A 561 21.59 -11.41 -2.70
CA LYS A 561 22.37 -10.32 -3.31
C LYS A 561 21.83 -9.91 -4.67
N SER A 562 21.40 -10.89 -5.45
CA SER A 562 20.99 -10.69 -6.83
C SER A 562 19.76 -11.51 -7.19
N ILE A 563 18.95 -10.97 -8.09
CA ILE A 563 17.74 -11.59 -8.63
C ILE A 563 17.65 -11.30 -10.12
N TYR A 564 17.41 -12.35 -10.90
CA TYR A 564 17.28 -12.27 -12.35
C TYR A 564 15.98 -12.90 -12.83
N ILE A 565 15.36 -12.26 -13.82
CA ILE A 565 14.12 -12.71 -14.45
C ILE A 565 14.44 -13.03 -15.91
N THR A 566 14.33 -14.30 -16.29
CA THR A 566 14.67 -14.74 -17.65
C THR A 566 13.67 -14.20 -18.68
N PRO A 567 13.99 -14.23 -19.99
CA PRO A 567 13.06 -13.78 -21.04
C PRO A 567 11.72 -14.53 -21.07
N ASP A 568 11.70 -15.77 -20.58
CA ASP A 568 10.52 -16.62 -20.39
C ASP A 568 9.89 -16.52 -18.98
N ARG A 569 10.34 -15.55 -18.17
CA ARG A 569 9.86 -15.18 -16.82
C ARG A 569 10.07 -16.21 -15.70
N ARG A 570 11.06 -17.10 -15.81
CA ARG A 570 11.54 -17.83 -14.62
C ARG A 570 12.40 -16.89 -13.79
N VAL A 571 12.25 -16.97 -12.47
CA VAL A 571 12.94 -16.06 -11.53
C VAL A 571 13.97 -16.86 -10.74
N PHE A 572 15.19 -16.34 -10.70
CA PHE A 572 16.31 -16.92 -9.99
C PHE A 572 16.90 -15.89 -9.04
N ALA A 573 17.23 -16.29 -7.81
CA ALA A 573 17.91 -15.44 -6.84
C ALA A 573 19.18 -16.12 -6.32
N CYS A 574 20.25 -15.36 -6.09
CA CYS A 574 21.48 -15.86 -5.46
C CYS A 574 21.98 -14.93 -4.35
N GLY A 575 22.90 -15.42 -3.50
CA GLY A 575 23.45 -14.57 -2.45
C GLY A 575 24.57 -15.15 -1.58
N ALA A 576 24.72 -14.53 -0.41
CA ALA A 576 25.86 -14.67 0.51
C ALA A 576 25.97 -16.03 1.24
N ASN A 577 24.98 -16.92 1.06
CA ASN A 577 25.06 -18.33 1.49
C ASN A 577 25.40 -19.28 0.32
N GLY A 578 25.77 -18.71 -0.84
CA GLY A 578 26.06 -19.42 -2.08
C GLY A 578 24.91 -20.22 -2.67
N ILE A 579 23.69 -20.01 -2.18
CA ILE A 579 22.48 -20.68 -2.68
C ILE A 579 22.07 -20.01 -3.99
N ILE A 580 21.67 -20.79 -4.99
CA ILE A 580 20.81 -20.35 -6.09
C ILE A 580 19.41 -20.89 -5.83
N LEU A 581 18.45 -19.98 -5.70
CA LEU A 581 17.03 -20.27 -5.59
C LEU A 581 16.35 -20.11 -6.95
N ARG A 582 15.32 -20.93 -7.20
CA ARG A 582 14.41 -20.80 -8.35
C ARG A 582 12.96 -20.69 -7.84
N ASP A 583 12.20 -19.75 -8.39
CA ASP A 583 10.75 -19.65 -8.20
C ASP A 583 10.08 -20.82 -8.96
N THR A 584 9.25 -21.59 -8.25
CA THR A 584 8.51 -22.75 -8.76
C THR A 584 7.03 -22.46 -9.02
N MET A 585 6.54 -21.25 -8.70
CA MET A 585 5.16 -20.81 -8.98
C MET A 585 5.02 -20.13 -10.34
N LEU A 586 6.13 -19.64 -10.92
CA LEU A 586 6.15 -19.07 -12.26
C LEU A 586 6.43 -20.12 -13.34
N CYS A 587 5.45 -20.31 -14.24
CA CYS A 587 5.48 -21.25 -15.35
C CYS A 587 6.77 -21.24 -16.18
N GLU A 588 7.16 -22.42 -16.66
CA GLU A 588 8.13 -22.60 -17.75
C GLU A 588 7.55 -22.20 -19.14
N GLY A 589 6.91 -21.02 -19.21
CA GLY A 589 6.51 -20.37 -20.46
C GLY A 589 5.24 -20.85 -21.17
N SER A 590 4.48 -21.81 -20.63
CA SER A 590 3.25 -22.33 -21.27
C SER A 590 2.04 -21.40 -21.09
N LEU A 591 1.70 -21.03 -19.85
CA LEU A 591 0.55 -20.20 -19.49
C LEU A 591 0.94 -18.71 -19.46
N ARG A 592 0.41 -17.92 -20.39
CA ARG A 592 0.77 -16.50 -20.53
C ARG A 592 -0.28 -15.67 -21.25
N ILE A 593 -0.63 -14.51 -20.71
CA ILE A 593 -1.28 -13.44 -21.51
C ILE A 593 -0.25 -12.84 -22.48
N THR A 594 -0.54 -12.94 -23.77
CA THR A 594 0.37 -12.59 -24.87
C THR A 594 0.14 -11.21 -25.46
N ASP A 595 -1.11 -10.75 -25.47
CA ASP A 595 -1.51 -9.44 -25.98
C ASP A 595 -2.77 -8.95 -25.25
N SER A 596 -2.96 -7.63 -25.16
CA SER A 596 -4.07 -7.01 -24.43
C SER A 596 -4.53 -5.69 -25.06
N GLY A 597 -5.84 -5.57 -25.32
CA GLY A 597 -6.47 -4.32 -25.71
C GLY A 597 -7.07 -3.60 -24.50
N ILE A 598 -6.81 -2.30 -24.35
CA ILE A 598 -7.39 -1.46 -23.30
C ILE A 598 -8.34 -0.43 -23.95
N THR A 599 -9.57 -0.36 -23.43
CA THR A 599 -10.52 0.72 -23.69
C THR A 599 -10.74 1.47 -22.39
N ASN A 600 -10.36 2.74 -22.35
CA ASN A 600 -10.58 3.62 -21.21
C ASN A 600 -12.06 4.06 -21.13
N PRO A 601 -12.60 4.34 -19.92
CA PRO A 601 -13.92 4.92 -19.76
C PRO A 601 -14.14 6.21 -20.57
N SER A 602 -15.33 6.40 -21.13
CA SER A 602 -15.61 7.55 -22.02
C SER A 602 -15.65 8.88 -21.27
N CYS A 603 -16.14 8.84 -20.02
CA CYS A 603 -16.34 9.99 -19.15
C CYS A 603 -15.74 9.77 -17.77
N ASN A 604 -15.48 10.87 -17.06
CA ASN A 604 -15.11 10.84 -15.65
C ASN A 604 -16.17 10.08 -14.81
N GLY A 605 -15.79 8.96 -14.19
CA GLY A 605 -16.65 8.15 -13.34
C GLY A 605 -17.58 7.16 -14.06
N ARG A 606 -17.62 7.12 -15.40
CA ARG A 606 -18.37 6.08 -16.12
C ARG A 606 -17.70 4.70 -15.97
N SER A 607 -18.53 3.67 -16.07
CA SER A 607 -18.17 2.25 -15.95
C SER A 607 -18.31 1.56 -17.30
N ASP A 608 -17.64 2.09 -18.33
CA ASP A 608 -17.73 1.64 -19.73
C ASP A 608 -16.37 1.26 -20.33
N GLY A 609 -15.29 1.31 -19.53
CA GLY A 609 -14.00 0.77 -19.91
C GLY A 609 -13.99 -0.75 -20.06
N ALA A 610 -13.02 -1.28 -20.80
CA ALA A 610 -12.86 -2.70 -21.06
C ALA A 610 -11.39 -3.11 -21.22
N ILE A 611 -11.12 -4.37 -20.92
CA ILE A 611 -9.83 -5.03 -21.18
C ILE A 611 -10.10 -6.34 -21.91
N THR A 612 -9.53 -6.46 -23.11
CA THR A 612 -9.49 -7.71 -23.87
C THR A 612 -8.10 -8.33 -23.77
N ASN A 613 -8.02 -9.66 -23.72
CA ASN A 613 -6.76 -10.39 -23.58
C ASN A 613 -6.69 -11.53 -24.60
N THR A 614 -5.48 -11.78 -25.09
CA THR A 614 -5.09 -13.02 -25.78
C THR A 614 -4.23 -13.84 -24.82
N ILE A 615 -4.43 -15.15 -24.76
CA ILE A 615 -3.72 -16.07 -23.86
C ILE A 615 -3.16 -17.28 -24.60
N THR A 616 -1.98 -17.73 -24.20
CA THR A 616 -1.40 -19.04 -24.54
C THR A 616 -1.39 -19.94 -23.31
N GLY A 617 -1.38 -21.26 -23.56
CA GLY A 617 -1.51 -22.30 -22.52
C GLY A 617 -2.94 -22.84 -22.42
N ASN A 618 -3.16 -23.75 -21.47
CA ASN A 618 -4.46 -24.38 -21.21
C ASN A 618 -5.01 -23.90 -19.85
N PRO A 619 -5.52 -22.66 -19.74
CA PRO A 619 -6.07 -22.15 -18.48
C PRO A 619 -7.29 -22.96 -18.03
N THR A 620 -7.32 -23.31 -16.74
CA THR A 620 -8.46 -23.89 -16.03
C THR A 620 -9.34 -22.82 -15.38
N GLY A 621 -8.84 -21.60 -15.19
CA GLY A 621 -9.62 -20.50 -14.63
C GLY A 621 -9.01 -19.11 -14.82
N TYR A 622 -9.86 -18.10 -14.63
CA TYR A 622 -9.54 -16.68 -14.58
C TYR A 622 -10.14 -16.09 -13.30
N VAL A 623 -9.45 -15.15 -12.66
CA VAL A 623 -9.95 -14.38 -11.52
C VAL A 623 -9.49 -12.94 -11.64
N TRP A 624 -10.42 -12.02 -11.86
CA TRP A 624 -10.17 -10.58 -11.84
C TRP A 624 -10.33 -9.99 -10.44
N THR A 625 -9.79 -8.79 -10.21
CA THR A 625 -9.96 -8.05 -8.92
C THR A 625 -11.41 -7.72 -8.57
N ASN A 626 -12.33 -7.64 -9.54
CA ASN A 626 -13.79 -7.56 -9.30
C ASN A 626 -14.48 -8.94 -9.19
N GLY A 627 -13.73 -10.05 -9.10
CA GLY A 627 -14.28 -11.41 -9.02
C GLY A 627 -14.82 -11.97 -10.35
N VAL A 628 -14.70 -11.25 -11.46
CA VAL A 628 -15.05 -11.76 -12.79
C VAL A 628 -14.14 -12.94 -13.16
N THR A 629 -14.69 -13.98 -13.79
CA THR A 629 -13.98 -15.23 -14.10
C THR A 629 -13.85 -15.54 -15.60
N THR A 630 -13.88 -14.50 -16.44
CA THR A 630 -13.70 -14.59 -17.90
C THR A 630 -12.35 -14.02 -18.33
N LEU A 631 -11.82 -14.43 -19.49
CA LEU A 631 -10.56 -13.93 -20.05
C LEU A 631 -10.56 -12.40 -20.27
N ASN A 632 -11.70 -11.87 -20.71
CA ASN A 632 -11.95 -10.44 -20.93
C ASN A 632 -12.82 -9.89 -19.81
N ASN A 633 -12.74 -8.58 -19.55
CA ASN A 633 -13.52 -7.89 -18.53
C ASN A 633 -13.97 -6.52 -19.06
N SER A 634 -15.21 -6.13 -18.78
CA SER A 634 -15.82 -4.91 -19.33
C SER A 634 -16.78 -4.29 -18.31
N GLY A 635 -17.20 -3.06 -18.56
CA GLY A 635 -17.97 -2.29 -17.59
C GLY A 635 -17.09 -1.71 -16.47
N LEU A 636 -15.82 -1.43 -16.79
CA LEU A 636 -14.80 -1.03 -15.82
C LEU A 636 -14.72 0.49 -15.68
N GLN A 637 -14.47 0.96 -14.46
CA GLN A 637 -14.10 2.35 -14.18
C GLN A 637 -12.58 2.55 -14.30
N ALA A 638 -12.13 3.81 -14.28
CA ALA A 638 -10.71 4.14 -14.22
C ALA A 638 -10.11 3.70 -12.88
N ASN A 639 -9.31 2.64 -12.93
CA ASN A 639 -8.65 2.03 -11.78
C ASN A 639 -7.53 1.09 -12.26
N THR A 640 -6.76 0.55 -11.33
CA THR A 640 -5.88 -0.60 -11.57
C THR A 640 -6.69 -1.89 -11.48
N TRP A 641 -6.66 -2.67 -12.55
CA TRP A 641 -7.33 -3.97 -12.66
C TRP A 641 -6.28 -5.06 -12.84
N SER A 642 -6.43 -6.20 -12.15
CA SER A 642 -5.60 -7.38 -12.41
C SER A 642 -6.42 -8.60 -12.74
N VAL A 643 -5.90 -9.46 -13.60
CA VAL A 643 -6.38 -10.82 -13.81
C VAL A 643 -5.28 -11.80 -13.39
N THR A 644 -5.66 -12.80 -12.61
CA THR A 644 -4.87 -14.00 -12.36
C THR A 644 -5.48 -15.13 -13.17
N VAL A 645 -4.66 -15.83 -13.94
CA VAL A 645 -5.05 -17.01 -14.71
C VAL A 645 -4.27 -18.22 -14.19
N GLN A 646 -4.90 -19.40 -14.20
CA GLN A 646 -4.33 -20.62 -13.63
C GLN A 646 -4.55 -21.80 -14.59
N ASP A 647 -3.63 -22.76 -14.64
CA ASP A 647 -3.73 -24.01 -15.43
C ASP A 647 -4.06 -25.24 -14.55
N ALA A 648 -3.92 -26.46 -15.09
CA ALA A 648 -4.24 -27.70 -14.37
C ALA A 648 -3.12 -28.13 -13.41
N GLU A 649 -1.91 -27.63 -13.68
CA GLU A 649 -0.67 -27.84 -12.93
C GLU A 649 -0.53 -26.87 -11.74
N ASN A 650 -1.53 -26.02 -11.51
CA ASN A 650 -1.58 -24.94 -10.51
C ASN A 650 -0.58 -23.80 -10.72
N CYS A 651 0.06 -23.69 -11.90
CA CYS A 651 0.81 -22.49 -12.23
C CYS A 651 -0.13 -21.30 -12.33
N LYS A 652 0.32 -20.13 -11.87
CA LYS A 652 -0.43 -18.88 -11.92
C LYS A 652 0.31 -17.83 -12.72
N TRP A 653 -0.44 -17.11 -13.54
CA TRP A 653 0.05 -15.95 -14.27
C TRP A 653 -0.84 -14.74 -13.96
N LYS A 654 -0.23 -13.64 -13.54
CA LYS A 654 -0.92 -12.39 -13.22
C LYS A 654 -0.60 -11.33 -14.27
N SER A 655 -1.57 -10.48 -14.58
CA SER A 655 -1.39 -9.33 -15.47
C SER A 655 -2.22 -8.16 -14.99
N ILE A 656 -1.65 -6.96 -15.09
CA ILE A 656 -2.20 -5.71 -14.55
C ILE A 656 -2.36 -4.67 -15.64
N PHE A 657 -3.46 -3.93 -15.53
CA PHE A 657 -3.92 -2.94 -16.48
C PHE A 657 -4.35 -1.69 -15.70
N VAL A 658 -4.02 -0.51 -16.21
CA VAL A 658 -4.42 0.77 -15.61
C VAL A 658 -5.34 1.46 -16.59
N LEU A 659 -6.60 1.66 -16.20
CA LEU A 659 -7.58 2.43 -16.96
C LEU A 659 -7.56 3.88 -16.45
N THR A 660 -7.47 4.84 -17.37
CA THR A 660 -7.54 6.28 -17.07
C THR A 660 -8.87 6.85 -17.57
N GLN A 661 -9.28 8.02 -17.08
CA GLN A 661 -10.50 8.70 -17.54
C GLN A 661 -10.22 10.19 -17.81
N PRO A 662 -11.07 10.88 -18.61
CA PRO A 662 -11.00 12.33 -18.76
C PRO A 662 -11.13 13.08 -17.43
N SER A 663 -10.67 14.33 -17.41
CA SER A 663 -10.94 15.25 -16.30
C SER A 663 -12.44 15.59 -16.21
N VAL A 664 -12.89 16.03 -15.04
CA VAL A 664 -14.32 16.35 -14.80
C VAL A 664 -14.77 17.49 -15.72
N LEU A 665 -15.74 17.23 -16.60
CA LEU A 665 -16.40 18.26 -17.41
C LEU A 665 -17.12 19.27 -16.50
N THR A 666 -16.87 20.56 -16.72
CA THR A 666 -17.42 21.62 -15.88
C THR A 666 -17.43 22.97 -16.60
N ILE A 667 -18.26 23.88 -16.10
CA ILE A 667 -18.16 25.32 -16.38
C ILE A 667 -17.23 25.92 -15.33
N THR A 668 -16.02 26.27 -15.73
CA THR A 668 -14.94 26.78 -14.85
C THR A 668 -15.16 28.22 -14.42
N ASN A 669 -15.82 29.03 -15.26
CA ASN A 669 -16.23 30.39 -14.94
C ASN A 669 -17.62 30.68 -15.54
N ASN A 670 -18.40 31.54 -14.88
CA ASN A 670 -19.59 32.14 -15.45
C ASN A 670 -19.69 33.59 -14.99
N ILE A 671 -19.84 34.51 -15.94
CA ILE A 671 -20.01 35.94 -15.69
C ILE A 671 -21.45 36.28 -16.07
N VAL A 672 -22.21 36.82 -15.12
CA VAL A 672 -23.63 37.16 -15.33
C VAL A 672 -23.79 38.67 -15.23
N SER A 673 -24.31 39.30 -16.29
CA SER A 673 -24.84 40.66 -16.23
C SER A 673 -26.34 40.59 -15.99
N HIS A 674 -26.79 41.20 -14.91
CA HIS A 674 -28.21 41.32 -14.60
C HIS A 674 -28.90 42.41 -15.44
N VAL A 675 -30.23 42.31 -15.55
CA VAL A 675 -31.06 43.26 -16.28
C VAL A 675 -31.09 44.58 -15.52
N ARG A 676 -30.94 45.71 -16.25
CA ARG A 676 -30.76 47.03 -15.63
C ARG A 676 -32.05 47.67 -15.14
N CYS A 677 -33.16 47.49 -15.86
CA CYS A 677 -34.49 48.01 -15.51
C CYS A 677 -35.53 46.90 -15.50
N ASN A 678 -36.52 46.98 -14.60
CA ASN A 678 -37.59 45.98 -14.55
C ASN A 678 -38.32 45.89 -15.91
N GLY A 679 -38.43 44.69 -16.46
CA GLY A 679 -39.08 44.42 -17.75
C GLY A 679 -38.16 44.52 -18.97
N ASN A 680 -36.92 44.98 -18.82
CA ASN A 680 -35.94 44.96 -19.90
C ASN A 680 -35.38 43.55 -20.16
N SER A 681 -34.70 43.40 -21.29
CA SER A 681 -33.99 42.18 -21.68
C SER A 681 -32.54 42.48 -22.06
N ASP A 682 -31.81 43.21 -21.20
CA ASP A 682 -30.43 43.63 -21.45
C ASP A 682 -29.38 42.87 -20.62
N GLY A 683 -29.78 41.76 -19.98
CA GLY A 683 -28.89 40.85 -19.27
C GLY A 683 -28.05 39.98 -20.21
N SER A 684 -27.01 39.35 -19.65
CA SER A 684 -26.14 38.42 -20.35
C SER A 684 -25.55 37.35 -19.44
N ILE A 685 -25.13 36.23 -20.02
CA ILE A 685 -24.35 35.17 -19.39
C ILE A 685 -23.18 34.88 -20.31
N GLN A 686 -21.96 34.93 -19.79
CA GLN A 686 -20.77 34.43 -20.48
C GLN A 686 -20.24 33.20 -19.73
N LEU A 687 -19.86 32.16 -20.46
CA LEU A 687 -19.38 30.91 -19.90
C LEU A 687 -17.88 30.69 -20.20
N THR A 688 -17.27 29.78 -19.46
CA THR A 688 -15.95 29.23 -19.83
C THR A 688 -15.91 27.77 -19.46
N SER A 689 -15.86 26.91 -20.47
CA SER A 689 -15.95 25.45 -20.33
C SER A 689 -14.56 24.81 -20.12
N GLY A 690 -14.50 23.69 -19.40
CA GLY A 690 -13.25 22.98 -19.16
C GLY A 690 -13.43 21.55 -18.65
N GLY A 691 -12.37 20.75 -18.74
CA GLY A 691 -12.43 19.30 -18.49
C GLY A 691 -13.10 18.54 -19.63
N GLY A 692 -13.40 17.25 -19.43
CA GLY A 692 -13.97 16.40 -20.48
C GLY A 692 -13.07 16.27 -21.72
N VAL A 693 -13.70 16.06 -22.88
CA VAL A 693 -13.03 15.92 -24.19
C VAL A 693 -13.64 16.87 -25.20
N SER A 694 -12.84 17.83 -25.69
CA SER A 694 -13.24 18.79 -26.74
C SER A 694 -13.50 18.10 -28.09
N PRO A 695 -14.46 18.58 -28.94
CA PRO A 695 -15.28 19.79 -28.79
C PRO A 695 -16.41 19.70 -27.77
N TYR A 696 -16.89 20.87 -27.33
CA TYR A 696 -18.07 21.01 -26.48
C TYR A 696 -19.30 21.47 -27.27
N SER A 697 -20.48 21.15 -26.75
CA SER A 697 -21.78 21.63 -27.23
C SER A 697 -22.65 22.07 -26.05
N PHE A 698 -23.61 22.94 -26.32
CA PHE A 698 -24.46 23.56 -25.30
C PHE A 698 -25.93 23.40 -25.70
N THR A 699 -26.78 23.08 -24.75
CA THR A 699 -28.24 23.12 -24.89
C THR A 699 -28.82 23.83 -23.69
N TRP A 700 -29.54 24.93 -23.92
CA TRP A 700 -30.23 25.68 -22.88
C TRP A 700 -31.69 25.21 -22.73
N ASN A 701 -32.31 25.47 -21.58
CA ASN A 701 -33.73 25.17 -21.32
C ASN A 701 -34.71 25.95 -22.21
N ASP A 702 -34.26 27.01 -22.89
CA ASP A 702 -35.02 27.73 -23.92
C ASP A 702 -34.75 27.20 -25.36
N GLY A 703 -34.00 26.11 -25.50
CA GLY A 703 -33.63 25.49 -26.78
C GLY A 703 -32.47 26.17 -27.52
N ASN A 704 -31.83 27.18 -26.92
CA ASN A 704 -30.64 27.81 -27.51
C ASN A 704 -29.40 26.92 -27.42
N THR A 705 -28.39 27.16 -28.26
CA THR A 705 -27.15 26.35 -28.33
C THR A 705 -25.84 27.15 -28.33
N MET A 706 -25.89 28.47 -28.09
CA MET A 706 -24.68 29.28 -27.97
C MET A 706 -24.07 29.16 -26.57
N GLU A 707 -22.72 29.14 -26.47
CA GLU A 707 -22.02 29.16 -25.17
C GLU A 707 -22.32 30.45 -24.40
N ASP A 708 -22.09 31.60 -25.04
CA ASP A 708 -22.40 32.92 -24.51
C ASP A 708 -23.81 33.37 -24.92
N ARG A 709 -24.52 34.02 -24.01
CA ARG A 709 -25.89 34.52 -24.17
C ARG A 709 -25.98 36.02 -23.86
N THR A 710 -26.66 36.76 -24.73
CA THR A 710 -26.97 38.19 -24.54
C THR A 710 -28.45 38.47 -24.79
N ASN A 711 -28.89 39.68 -24.47
CA ASN A 711 -30.27 40.13 -24.57
C ASN A 711 -31.26 39.28 -23.75
N LEU A 712 -30.87 38.94 -22.52
CA LEU A 712 -31.65 38.10 -21.62
C LEU A 712 -32.57 38.94 -20.73
N ALA A 713 -33.81 38.47 -20.55
CA ALA A 713 -34.72 38.94 -19.51
C ALA A 713 -34.33 38.34 -18.14
N ALA A 714 -34.95 38.82 -17.07
CA ALA A 714 -34.80 38.19 -15.76
C ALA A 714 -35.45 36.80 -15.74
N GLY A 715 -34.75 35.81 -15.21
CA GLY A 715 -35.18 34.42 -15.19
C GLY A 715 -34.06 33.42 -14.92
N THR A 716 -34.46 32.16 -14.75
CA THR A 716 -33.53 31.04 -14.55
C THR A 716 -33.21 30.37 -15.87
N TYR A 717 -31.93 30.40 -16.23
CA TYR A 717 -31.36 29.75 -17.40
C TYR A 717 -30.61 28.50 -16.95
N ILE A 718 -30.91 27.36 -17.57
CA ILE A 718 -30.26 26.07 -17.29
C ILE A 718 -29.55 25.64 -18.56
N VAL A 719 -28.25 25.43 -18.48
CA VAL A 719 -27.41 24.92 -19.57
C VAL A 719 -27.00 23.49 -19.28
N THR A 720 -27.17 22.63 -20.27
CA THR A 720 -26.49 21.34 -20.41
C THR A 720 -25.29 21.56 -21.31
N LEU A 721 -24.09 21.40 -20.76
CA LEU A 721 -22.82 21.35 -21.46
C LEU A 721 -22.51 19.88 -21.73
N SER A 722 -22.33 19.50 -22.99
CA SER A 722 -21.99 18.14 -23.41
C SER A 722 -20.65 18.13 -24.15
N ASP A 723 -19.82 17.11 -23.93
CA ASP A 723 -18.51 16.96 -24.58
C ASP A 723 -18.52 15.95 -25.75
N ALA A 724 -17.35 15.71 -26.36
CA ALA A 724 -17.20 14.84 -27.54
C ALA A 724 -17.43 13.32 -27.28
N HIS A 725 -17.61 12.90 -26.03
CA HIS A 725 -17.97 11.54 -25.64
C HIS A 725 -19.38 11.46 -25.02
N ASP A 726 -20.22 12.46 -25.32
CA ASP A 726 -21.57 12.62 -24.77
C ASP A 726 -21.57 12.58 -23.22
N CYS A 727 -20.55 13.19 -22.60
CA CYS A 727 -20.53 13.44 -21.16
C CYS A 727 -21.28 14.74 -20.86
N ASP A 728 -22.27 14.72 -19.96
CA ASP A 728 -23.09 15.90 -19.65
C ASP A 728 -22.73 16.56 -18.30
N PHE A 729 -22.78 17.90 -18.29
CA PHE A 729 -22.72 18.74 -17.10
C PHE A 729 -23.85 19.78 -17.12
N ILE A 730 -24.71 19.79 -16.09
CA ILE A 730 -25.86 20.70 -16.01
C ILE A 730 -25.59 21.82 -14.99
N ARG A 731 -25.84 23.07 -15.39
CA ARG A 731 -25.73 24.25 -14.51
C ARG A 731 -26.95 25.16 -14.63
N SER A 732 -27.49 25.56 -13.48
CA SER A 732 -28.51 26.61 -13.36
C SER A 732 -27.84 27.95 -13.04
N ILE A 733 -28.30 29.01 -13.71
CA ILE A 733 -27.81 30.38 -13.64
C ILE A 733 -29.04 31.31 -13.57
N ASN A 734 -29.03 32.28 -12.65
CA ASN A 734 -30.15 33.19 -12.44
C ASN A 734 -29.79 34.61 -12.89
N VAL A 735 -30.57 35.16 -13.83
CA VAL A 735 -30.48 36.57 -14.24
C VAL A 735 -31.55 37.33 -13.47
N THR A 736 -31.15 38.32 -12.67
CA THR A 736 -32.08 39.13 -11.87
C THR A 736 -32.38 40.48 -12.54
N GLN A 737 -33.37 41.19 -12.01
CA GLN A 737 -33.71 42.59 -12.35
C GLN A 737 -34.08 43.33 -11.05
N PRO A 738 -33.97 44.68 -11.01
CA PRO A 738 -34.50 45.46 -9.89
C PRO A 738 -36.03 45.37 -9.80
N SER A 739 -36.59 45.74 -8.65
CA SER A 739 -38.03 46.02 -8.52
C SER A 739 -38.44 47.22 -9.38
N VAL A 740 -39.73 47.32 -9.71
CA VAL A 740 -40.27 48.44 -10.52
C VAL A 740 -39.99 49.76 -9.81
N LEU A 741 -39.38 50.73 -10.51
CA LEU A 741 -39.25 52.10 -10.02
C LEU A 741 -40.64 52.73 -9.94
N THR A 742 -41.00 53.25 -8.77
CA THR A 742 -42.35 53.75 -8.49
C THR A 742 -42.31 54.95 -7.54
N ILE A 743 -43.08 55.99 -7.85
CA ILE A 743 -43.47 57.04 -6.89
C ILE A 743 -44.58 56.45 -6.00
N SER A 744 -44.23 56.01 -4.79
CA SER A 744 -45.10 55.22 -3.91
C SER A 744 -45.97 56.03 -2.96
N SER A 745 -45.61 57.28 -2.67
CA SER A 745 -46.52 58.24 -2.06
C SER A 745 -46.38 59.60 -2.71
N LEU A 746 -47.48 60.33 -2.68
CA LEU A 746 -47.63 61.63 -3.31
C LEU A 746 -48.52 62.47 -2.39
N LEU A 747 -47.88 63.28 -1.55
CA LEU A 747 -48.53 64.17 -0.61
C LEU A 747 -48.33 65.60 -1.08
N TYR A 748 -49.34 66.45 -0.92
CA TYR A 748 -49.25 67.84 -1.34
C TYR A 748 -50.14 68.76 -0.51
N THR A 749 -49.77 70.03 -0.47
CA THR A 749 -50.57 71.10 0.12
C THR A 749 -50.86 72.17 -0.92
N HIS A 750 -52.12 72.58 -1.00
CA HIS A 750 -52.59 73.72 -1.79
C HIS A 750 -52.04 75.05 -1.28
N VAL A 751 -52.08 76.09 -2.11
CA VAL A 751 -51.75 77.45 -1.64
C VAL A 751 -52.82 77.95 -0.66
N SER A 752 -52.41 78.66 0.40
CA SER A 752 -53.33 79.10 1.47
C SER A 752 -54.15 80.35 1.13
N SER A 753 -53.81 81.03 0.04
CA SER A 753 -54.50 82.24 -0.44
C SER A 753 -54.37 82.39 -1.98
N PRO A 754 -55.31 83.08 -2.65
CA PRO A 754 -55.20 83.37 -4.08
C PRO A 754 -53.91 84.14 -4.41
N GLY A 755 -53.18 83.70 -5.45
CA GLY A 755 -51.85 84.21 -5.79
C GLY A 755 -50.74 83.82 -4.81
N GLY A 756 -51.01 82.88 -3.89
CA GLY A 756 -50.02 82.36 -2.95
C GLY A 756 -48.89 81.56 -3.61
N THR A 757 -47.82 81.36 -2.85
CA THR A 757 -46.63 80.59 -3.26
C THR A 757 -46.19 79.62 -2.15
N ASP A 758 -47.12 79.12 -1.35
CA ASP A 758 -46.86 78.28 -0.17
C ASP A 758 -47.28 76.81 -0.36
N GLY A 759 -47.64 76.43 -1.58
CA GLY A 759 -47.89 75.04 -1.95
C GLY A 759 -46.63 74.17 -1.83
N GLN A 760 -46.82 72.88 -1.55
CA GLN A 760 -45.74 71.92 -1.32
C GLN A 760 -46.12 70.56 -1.90
N ILE A 761 -45.12 69.78 -2.28
CA ILE A 761 -45.22 68.41 -2.77
C ILE A 761 -44.09 67.60 -2.12
N ASP A 762 -44.48 66.48 -1.50
CA ASP A 762 -43.63 65.47 -0.86
C ASP A 762 -43.88 64.13 -1.59
N ILE A 763 -42.80 63.52 -2.09
CA ILE A 763 -42.87 62.24 -2.81
C ILE A 763 -41.94 61.20 -2.18
N SER A 764 -42.41 59.96 -2.08
CA SER A 764 -41.54 58.82 -1.74
C SER A 764 -41.32 57.92 -2.95
N ILE A 765 -40.08 57.42 -3.09
CA ILE A 765 -39.66 56.53 -4.18
C ILE A 765 -39.45 55.12 -3.63
N SER A 766 -39.92 54.12 -4.36
CA SER A 766 -39.62 52.71 -4.11
C SER A 766 -39.22 51.96 -5.37
N GLY A 767 -38.31 51.00 -5.22
CA GLY A 767 -37.79 50.18 -6.32
C GLY A 767 -36.83 50.92 -7.25
N GLY A 768 -36.51 50.32 -8.39
CA GLY A 768 -35.37 50.73 -9.21
C GLY A 768 -34.01 50.49 -8.53
N THR A 769 -32.98 51.12 -9.09
CA THR A 769 -31.58 51.06 -8.63
C THR A 769 -31.25 52.35 -7.85
N PRO A 770 -30.88 52.28 -6.55
CA PRO A 770 -30.64 53.48 -5.73
C PRO A 770 -29.65 54.49 -6.35
N ALA A 771 -29.78 55.76 -5.92
CA ALA A 771 -29.25 56.98 -6.55
C ALA A 771 -30.18 57.53 -7.66
N TYR A 772 -31.30 58.11 -7.22
CA TYR A 772 -32.30 58.73 -8.09
C TYR A 772 -31.98 60.20 -8.41
N VAL A 773 -32.37 60.62 -9.60
CA VAL A 773 -32.34 62.01 -10.09
C VAL A 773 -33.78 62.45 -10.35
N TYR A 774 -34.13 63.63 -9.88
CA TYR A 774 -35.47 64.21 -10.03
C TYR A 774 -35.44 65.31 -11.09
N PHE A 775 -36.45 65.37 -11.94
CA PHE A 775 -36.65 66.48 -12.87
C PHE A 775 -38.12 66.92 -12.87
N TRP A 776 -38.37 68.06 -12.24
CA TRP A 776 -39.70 68.66 -12.14
C TRP A 776 -39.99 69.61 -13.32
N SER A 777 -41.26 69.78 -13.67
CA SER A 777 -41.70 70.71 -14.72
C SER A 777 -41.35 72.18 -14.46
N ASN A 778 -41.05 72.55 -13.22
CA ASN A 778 -40.55 73.86 -12.80
C ASN A 778 -39.00 73.95 -12.78
N SER A 779 -38.31 72.96 -13.35
CA SER A 779 -36.83 72.80 -13.36
C SER A 779 -36.17 72.52 -11.99
N ALA A 780 -36.94 72.15 -10.96
CA ALA A 780 -36.37 71.68 -9.70
C ALA A 780 -35.79 70.24 -9.82
N VAL A 781 -34.79 69.94 -8.99
CA VAL A 781 -34.03 68.67 -8.99
C VAL A 781 -33.95 68.00 -7.61
N THR A 782 -34.68 68.51 -6.63
CA THR A 782 -34.86 67.88 -5.31
C THR A 782 -35.98 66.84 -5.38
N GLN A 783 -35.96 65.89 -4.44
CA GLN A 783 -37.04 64.91 -4.26
C GLN A 783 -38.36 65.65 -4.00
N ASP A 784 -38.40 66.40 -2.90
CA ASP A 784 -39.54 67.21 -2.51
C ASP A 784 -39.38 68.64 -3.00
N ILE A 785 -40.51 69.32 -3.28
CA ILE A 785 -40.51 70.71 -3.75
C ILE A 785 -41.55 71.54 -2.97
N SER A 786 -41.17 72.76 -2.63
CA SER A 786 -41.99 73.70 -1.86
C SER A 786 -41.86 75.12 -2.44
N GLY A 787 -42.72 76.03 -2.00
CA GLY A 787 -42.75 77.39 -2.55
C GLY A 787 -43.59 77.50 -3.82
N LEU A 788 -44.58 76.61 -3.99
CA LEU A 788 -45.31 76.43 -5.24
C LEU A 788 -46.53 77.35 -5.33
N SER A 789 -46.80 77.85 -6.54
CA SER A 789 -48.04 78.55 -6.90
C SER A 789 -49.09 77.56 -7.39
N THR A 790 -50.29 78.06 -7.72
CA THR A 790 -51.27 77.22 -8.44
C THR A 790 -50.75 76.76 -9.80
N GLY A 791 -51.01 75.50 -10.15
CA GLY A 791 -50.57 74.91 -11.42
C GLY A 791 -50.33 73.40 -11.37
N THR A 792 -50.08 72.84 -12.55
CA THR A 792 -49.74 71.41 -12.71
C THR A 792 -48.22 71.21 -12.65
N TYR A 793 -47.78 70.45 -11.66
CA TYR A 793 -46.39 70.03 -11.48
C TYR A 793 -46.26 68.56 -11.86
N SER A 794 -45.37 68.24 -12.80
CA SER A 794 -44.99 66.87 -13.12
C SER A 794 -43.55 66.62 -12.73
N VAL A 795 -43.23 65.37 -12.37
CA VAL A 795 -41.87 64.91 -12.06
C VAL A 795 -41.55 63.71 -12.92
N THR A 796 -40.34 63.68 -13.46
CA THR A 796 -39.69 62.45 -13.91
C THR A 796 -38.64 62.07 -12.87
N VAL A 797 -38.73 60.85 -12.37
CA VAL A 797 -37.74 60.25 -11.46
C VAL A 797 -36.94 59.25 -12.28
N THR A 798 -35.62 59.40 -12.29
CA THR A 798 -34.69 58.55 -13.04
C THR A 798 -33.72 57.86 -12.08
N ASP A 799 -33.52 56.56 -12.22
CA ASP A 799 -32.59 55.79 -11.36
C ASP A 799 -31.14 55.76 -11.90
N GLN A 800 -30.22 55.12 -11.17
CA GLN A 800 -28.80 55.02 -11.58
C GLN A 800 -28.60 54.34 -12.94
N HIS A 801 -29.54 53.50 -13.37
CA HIS A 801 -29.52 52.74 -14.62
C HIS A 801 -30.39 53.37 -15.73
N LEU A 802 -30.84 54.62 -15.53
CA LEU A 802 -31.69 55.38 -16.45
C LEU A 802 -33.12 54.83 -16.62
N CYS A 803 -33.58 54.00 -15.67
CA CYS A 803 -34.97 53.60 -15.57
C CYS A 803 -35.81 54.79 -15.07
N THR A 804 -37.01 55.01 -15.61
CA THR A 804 -37.82 56.20 -15.29
C THR A 804 -39.24 55.87 -14.81
N ASP A 805 -39.76 56.73 -13.93
CA ASP A 805 -41.19 56.81 -13.56
C ASP A 805 -41.63 58.29 -13.56
N THR A 806 -42.93 58.55 -13.74
CA THR A 806 -43.47 59.91 -13.88
C THR A 806 -44.73 60.16 -13.05
N GLY A 807 -44.70 61.20 -12.22
CA GLY A 807 -45.85 61.68 -11.45
C GLY A 807 -46.41 63.00 -11.99
N THR A 808 -47.67 63.32 -11.69
CA THR A 808 -48.30 64.61 -12.03
C THR A 808 -49.32 65.02 -10.98
N ILE A 809 -49.30 66.28 -10.59
CA ILE A 809 -49.97 66.84 -9.41
C ILE A 809 -50.53 68.21 -9.77
N PHE A 810 -51.73 68.54 -9.32
CA PHE A 810 -52.30 69.87 -9.48
C PHE A 810 -52.40 70.58 -8.12
N ILE A 811 -51.66 71.68 -7.98
CA ILE A 811 -51.77 72.57 -6.84
C ILE A 811 -52.87 73.59 -7.18
N ASP A 812 -54.03 73.45 -6.55
CA ASP A 812 -55.16 74.38 -6.63
C ASP A 812 -55.06 75.57 -5.64
N GLU A 813 -55.87 76.62 -5.84
CA GLU A 813 -56.06 77.75 -4.92
C GLU A 813 -57.25 77.52 -3.96
N LEU A 814 -56.99 77.04 -2.75
CA LEU A 814 -58.06 76.86 -1.76
C LEU A 814 -58.47 78.20 -1.12
N VAL A 815 -59.55 78.80 -1.64
CA VAL A 815 -60.26 79.87 -0.93
C VAL A 815 -60.84 79.32 0.37
N GLY A 816 -60.23 79.70 1.50
CA GLY A 816 -60.76 79.37 2.81
C GLY A 816 -62.13 80.01 3.05
N LEU A 817 -63.20 79.20 2.97
CA LEU A 817 -64.51 79.54 3.50
C LEU A 817 -64.44 79.68 5.03
N LYS A 818 -64.02 80.85 5.50
CA LYS A 818 -64.24 81.27 6.89
C LYS A 818 -65.74 81.39 7.13
N ASN A 819 -66.15 80.95 8.32
CA ASN A 819 -67.54 80.96 8.78
C ASN A 819 -68.23 82.31 8.55
N ASN A 820 -69.34 82.30 7.83
CA ASN A 820 -70.43 83.23 8.08
C ASN A 820 -71.77 82.51 7.82
N PHE A 821 -72.29 81.87 8.88
CA PHE A 821 -73.61 81.24 8.85
C PHE A 821 -74.70 82.33 8.90
N SER A 822 -75.32 82.64 7.77
CA SER A 822 -76.71 83.14 7.78
C SER A 822 -77.66 81.93 7.79
N PHE A 823 -78.21 81.64 8.97
CA PHE A 823 -79.28 80.66 9.13
C PHE A 823 -80.59 81.25 8.58
N SER A 824 -80.74 81.29 7.26
CA SER A 824 -82.05 81.56 6.65
C SER A 824 -83.02 80.40 6.97
N PRO A 825 -84.17 80.64 7.62
CA PRO A 825 -85.05 79.60 8.16
C PRO A 825 -85.91 78.91 7.09
N CYS A 826 -85.91 79.43 5.86
CA CYS A 826 -86.62 78.86 4.72
C CYS A 826 -85.94 77.63 4.10
N PHE A 827 -84.67 77.33 4.42
CA PHE A 827 -83.90 76.28 3.75
C PHE A 827 -83.03 75.44 4.70
N THR A 828 -83.27 74.12 4.68
CA THR A 828 -82.55 73.14 5.50
C THR A 828 -82.15 71.91 4.67
N VAL A 829 -81.03 71.28 5.07
CA VAL A 829 -80.45 70.11 4.41
C VAL A 829 -80.08 69.11 5.49
N LYS A 830 -80.35 67.83 5.25
CA LYS A 830 -80.05 66.72 6.16
C LYS A 830 -79.59 65.50 5.37
N TYR A 831 -78.46 64.92 5.75
CA TYR A 831 -77.95 63.68 5.16
C TYR A 831 -78.29 62.48 6.06
N LEU A 832 -78.98 61.50 5.49
CA LEU A 832 -79.37 60.24 6.12
C LEU A 832 -78.32 59.18 5.79
N SER A 833 -77.25 59.13 6.59
CA SER A 833 -76.06 58.31 6.32
C SER A 833 -76.32 56.79 6.32
N SER A 834 -77.36 56.32 7.01
CA SER A 834 -77.82 54.93 6.99
C SER A 834 -78.50 54.53 5.68
N GLU A 835 -79.11 55.49 4.98
CA GLU A 835 -79.95 55.28 3.80
C GLU A 835 -79.29 55.79 2.51
N GLN A 836 -78.20 56.55 2.62
CA GLN A 836 -77.55 57.31 1.54
C GLN A 836 -78.51 58.23 0.78
N LEU A 837 -79.38 58.90 1.54
CA LEU A 837 -80.32 59.90 1.05
C LEU A 837 -79.94 61.29 1.58
N LEU A 838 -80.12 62.29 0.73
CA LEU A 838 -79.98 63.70 1.07
C LEU A 838 -81.37 64.35 1.02
N GLU A 839 -81.89 64.72 2.19
CA GLU A 839 -83.13 65.47 2.32
C GLU A 839 -82.85 66.97 2.22
N ILE A 840 -83.64 67.66 1.38
CA ILE A 840 -83.58 69.10 1.17
C ILE A 840 -84.99 69.65 1.39
N GLN A 841 -85.18 70.47 2.42
CA GLN A 841 -86.48 71.03 2.80
C GLN A 841 -86.50 72.54 2.61
N THR A 842 -87.55 73.05 1.95
CA THR A 842 -87.78 74.48 1.70
C THR A 842 -89.23 74.88 1.97
N ASN A 843 -89.42 76.12 2.43
CA ASN A 843 -90.74 76.74 2.56
C ASN A 843 -91.16 77.52 1.31
N ASP A 844 -90.21 77.94 0.48
CA ASP A 844 -90.48 78.56 -0.83
C ASP A 844 -90.59 77.47 -1.89
N VAL A 845 -91.75 77.40 -2.56
CA VAL A 845 -92.05 76.42 -3.61
C VAL A 845 -92.85 77.06 -4.76
N PRO A 846 -92.55 76.70 -6.02
CA PRO A 846 -91.48 75.80 -6.45
C PRO A 846 -90.10 76.48 -6.41
N ALA A 847 -89.05 75.73 -6.05
CA ALA A 847 -87.68 76.24 -5.95
C ALA A 847 -86.66 75.33 -6.66
N MET A 848 -85.74 75.91 -7.43
CA MET A 848 -84.63 75.19 -8.06
C MET A 848 -83.47 75.03 -7.08
N PHE A 849 -82.83 73.86 -7.07
CA PHE A 849 -81.60 73.62 -6.32
C PHE A 849 -80.52 72.96 -7.18
N ARG A 850 -79.26 73.21 -6.80
CA ARG A 850 -78.06 72.62 -7.41
C ARG A 850 -77.16 72.04 -6.32
N ILE A 851 -76.51 70.92 -6.60
CA ILE A 851 -75.47 70.33 -5.77
C ILE A 851 -74.17 70.38 -6.56
N ALA A 852 -73.12 70.94 -5.97
CA ALA A 852 -71.76 70.94 -6.49
C ALA A 852 -70.81 70.15 -5.57
N ASP A 853 -69.77 69.56 -6.15
CA ASP A 853 -68.62 69.05 -5.39
C ASP A 853 -67.68 70.18 -4.94
N ILE A 854 -66.57 69.84 -4.27
CA ILE A 854 -65.57 70.83 -3.80
C ILE A 854 -64.92 71.64 -4.91
N SER A 855 -64.93 71.17 -6.17
CA SER A 855 -64.40 71.91 -7.33
C SER A 855 -65.41 72.87 -7.95
N GLY A 856 -66.62 72.98 -7.37
CA GLY A 856 -67.69 73.84 -7.88
C GLY A 856 -68.44 73.25 -9.07
N ARG A 857 -68.10 72.04 -9.53
CA ARG A 857 -68.80 71.35 -10.60
C ARG A 857 -70.20 70.92 -10.13
N ILE A 858 -71.24 71.33 -10.84
CA ILE A 858 -72.61 70.84 -10.59
C ILE A 858 -72.67 69.34 -10.89
N VAL A 859 -72.89 68.54 -9.87
CA VAL A 859 -73.07 67.08 -9.93
C VAL A 859 -74.55 66.68 -9.98
N PHE A 860 -75.45 67.56 -9.54
CA PHE A 860 -76.90 67.35 -9.57
C PHE A 860 -77.65 68.69 -9.62
N GLU A 861 -78.77 68.73 -10.33
CA GLU A 861 -79.70 69.87 -10.36
C GLU A 861 -81.14 69.34 -10.34
N GLY A 862 -82.04 70.02 -9.64
CA GLY A 862 -83.44 69.59 -9.52
C GLY A 862 -84.39 70.72 -9.13
N LEU A 863 -85.69 70.44 -9.26
CA LEU A 863 -86.78 71.34 -8.87
C LEU A 863 -87.53 70.72 -7.68
N ILE A 864 -87.68 71.49 -6.60
CA ILE A 864 -88.52 71.14 -5.47
C ILE A 864 -89.93 71.71 -5.72
N THR A 865 -90.93 70.83 -5.89
CA THR A 865 -92.33 71.21 -6.17
C THR A 865 -93.27 71.06 -4.97
N GLY A 866 -92.80 70.42 -3.89
CA GLY A 866 -93.45 70.38 -2.57
C GLY A 866 -92.43 70.74 -1.48
N SER A 867 -92.77 70.67 -0.20
CA SER A 867 -91.91 71.20 0.86
C SER A 867 -90.56 70.48 1.04
N VAL A 868 -90.37 69.28 0.47
CA VAL A 868 -89.16 68.46 0.60
C VAL A 868 -88.81 67.79 -0.74
N ALA A 869 -87.52 67.76 -1.08
CA ALA A 869 -86.92 66.87 -2.08
C ALA A 869 -85.96 65.89 -1.40
N VAL A 870 -85.90 64.66 -1.92
CA VAL A 870 -85.01 63.60 -1.41
C VAL A 870 -84.18 63.07 -2.57
N ILE A 871 -82.85 63.14 -2.46
CA ILE A 871 -81.90 62.77 -3.51
C ILE A 871 -81.12 61.53 -3.06
N PRO A 872 -81.13 60.42 -3.82
CA PRO A 872 -80.21 59.31 -3.61
C PRO A 872 -78.78 59.71 -3.98
N VAL A 873 -77.84 59.55 -3.04
CA VAL A 873 -76.44 59.97 -3.21
C VAL A 873 -75.45 58.80 -3.25
N TYR A 874 -75.91 57.58 -3.57
CA TYR A 874 -75.07 56.38 -3.70
C TYR A 874 -74.02 56.47 -4.83
N SER A 875 -74.24 57.32 -5.84
CA SER A 875 -73.31 57.56 -6.96
C SER A 875 -72.33 58.71 -6.70
N PHE A 876 -72.46 59.41 -5.57
CA PHE A 876 -71.59 60.52 -5.19
C PHE A 876 -70.36 59.93 -4.48
N MET A 877 -69.17 60.39 -4.84
CA MET A 877 -67.95 59.98 -4.12
C MET A 877 -67.97 60.54 -2.69
N PRO A 878 -67.41 59.82 -1.69
CA PRO A 878 -67.33 60.35 -0.34
C PRO A 878 -66.56 61.68 -0.30
N GLY A 879 -67.15 62.71 0.30
CA GLY A 879 -66.56 64.05 0.28
C GLY A 879 -67.50 65.15 0.76
N ILE A 880 -67.06 66.39 0.55
CA ILE A 880 -67.80 67.62 0.90
C ILE A 880 -68.55 68.11 -0.35
N TYR A 881 -69.79 68.51 -0.15
CA TYR A 881 -70.68 69.03 -1.20
C TYR A 881 -71.33 70.35 -0.78
N PHE A 882 -71.65 71.17 -1.78
CA PHE A 882 -72.24 72.48 -1.63
C PHE A 882 -73.59 72.52 -2.35
N ILE A 883 -74.63 73.01 -1.67
CA ILE A 883 -76.01 73.00 -2.18
C ILE A 883 -76.53 74.43 -2.23
N PHE A 884 -76.97 74.84 -3.41
CA PHE A 884 -77.48 76.16 -3.74
C PHE A 884 -79.00 76.07 -3.95
N THR A 885 -79.76 77.04 -3.46
CA THR A 885 -81.18 77.27 -3.84
C THR A 885 -81.49 78.76 -3.76
N GLU A 886 -82.64 79.16 -4.30
CA GLU A 886 -83.22 80.49 -4.07
C GLU A 886 -84.27 80.45 -2.95
N CYS A 887 -84.29 81.49 -2.11
CA CYS A 887 -85.28 81.74 -1.08
C CYS A 887 -85.54 83.25 -0.98
N HIS A 888 -86.81 83.65 -1.03
CA HIS A 888 -87.26 85.04 -1.01
C HIS A 888 -86.49 85.95 -2.00
N GLN A 889 -86.15 85.41 -3.18
CA GLN A 889 -85.35 86.05 -4.24
C GLN A 889 -83.84 86.26 -3.93
N GLU A 890 -83.33 85.71 -2.84
CA GLU A 890 -81.88 85.63 -2.56
C GLU A 890 -81.35 84.20 -2.73
N GLN A 891 -80.10 84.06 -3.20
CA GLN A 891 -79.44 82.75 -3.26
C GLN A 891 -78.81 82.37 -1.91
N VAL A 892 -79.11 81.16 -1.45
CA VAL A 892 -78.62 80.60 -0.19
C VAL A 892 -77.83 79.33 -0.41
N LEU A 893 -76.79 79.14 0.41
CA LEU A 893 -75.84 78.03 0.32
C LEU A 893 -75.86 77.18 1.61
N ARG A 894 -75.70 75.87 1.45
CA ARG A 894 -75.41 74.92 2.55
C ARG A 894 -74.26 73.99 2.17
N LYS A 895 -73.42 73.67 3.16
CA LYS A 895 -72.36 72.66 3.06
C LYS A 895 -72.86 71.36 3.70
N VAL A 896 -72.62 70.22 3.06
CA VAL A 896 -72.90 68.88 3.59
C VAL A 896 -71.70 67.95 3.37
N ALA A 897 -71.46 67.01 4.27
CA ALA A 897 -70.53 65.92 4.07
C ALA A 897 -71.32 64.65 3.73
N ILE A 898 -70.93 63.94 2.68
CA ILE A 898 -71.57 62.72 2.20
C ILE A 898 -70.54 61.59 2.27
N GLY A 899 -70.86 60.50 2.95
CA GLY A 899 -69.95 59.37 3.20
C GLY A 899 -70.36 58.56 4.42
N LYS A 900 -69.60 57.50 4.73
CA LYS A 900 -69.67 56.79 6.02
C LYS A 900 -68.46 57.21 6.87
N GLY A 901 -68.70 57.86 8.01
CA GLY A 901 -67.67 58.12 9.02
C GLY A 901 -66.87 59.43 8.85
N PHE A 902 -67.56 60.54 8.56
CA PHE A 902 -67.05 61.91 8.72
C PHE A 902 -68.00 62.70 9.62
#